data_AF-A0A1Q5DEV9-F1
#
_entry.id   AF-A0A1Q5DEV9-F1
#
_cell.length_a   1.000
_cell.length_b   1.000
_cell.length_c   1.000
_cell.angle_alpha   90.00
_cell.angle_beta   90.00
_cell.angle_gamma   90.00
#
_symmetry.space_group_name_H-M   'P 1'
#
loop_
_entity.id
_entity.type
_entity.pdbx_description
1 polymer ?
#
loop_
_entity_poly.entity_id
_entity_poly.type
_entity_poly.pdbx_seq_one_letter_code
_entity_poly.pdbx_strand_id
1 'polypeptide(L)'
;MSIHRPTPRPRNSAAVAALLLALTGAASYTLAAPAPAHAATAVLQAETAVLAGGAEVESEHAGYTGTGYVGGYTDANKGNATTTYTVPSQNAGSGSVEIRYANGTGSAKTLTLTAGSASAQVTLPATSGWAAWSTVDVPVTFTQGANTLALKFTAADSGNVNIDSLTATTPETSTQPGPTDPSEAEAAVLAGGAEVESEHAGYTGTGYVGGLTDLNKGRASITTSVSSAYAGSGTVAVRYANGTGSAKTLTLTAGTASAQVTLPATSGWAAWSTVDVPVIFTQGANTLALKFTAADSGNVNIDSLTATTPANGGGGEGGGGDTDPSGVGATLPFTTYEAEDGTYKGTALSPDRTYLTLASEASGREAVTLTQTGDYVEIKLTKPANAINLRYSLPDSSDGRGIDATLSAYADGKALTDLQLTSRYAWVYGAYPYTNNPGEGQGHRFFDETRINFGKTLPAGTVLRLQKDAGDTASSYTIDLIEAEETGVAATLPSGYVSAAALGVVPGEQDVTTALNNALNTAKNQGKGLFLPAGTYKISDRINLSGVKLRGAGVWHTVLRGTGLKGGLFGQGGTSTVENLMIDGENTVRDDAGGHAAFEGDFGAGSLIKNVWVQHTKVGLWISGPTTGLEASDLRIRNTYADGVNLHGAVKDTVISNSSIRGTGDDALAMWSDGAAVTNSAFRGNTVQLPTLANGAAVYGGSGNSVENNLISDTVVAAAGITVSTRFGEPFSGTTTVSGNLLRRTGSMEVNWNAKLGAIWLYADRYDITQPVVLNNNTVEDSTYSGLLISWEKQVSDLRVDGLTINRTGHHGIETNAGGNGTFSNTKITGAAAGALDIAGGFTLQRGSGNSGW
;
A
#
# COMPACT_ATOMS: atom_id res chain seq x y z
N MET A 1 -56.83 -5.90 56.80
CA MET A 1 -57.67 -6.90 56.09
C MET A 1 -57.26 -6.88 54.64
N SER A 2 -56.91 -7.94 53.94
CA SER A 2 -56.51 -9.33 54.22
C SER A 2 -55.91 -9.76 52.86
N ILE A 3 -54.63 -10.09 52.76
CA ILE A 3 -54.05 -11.42 52.96
C ILE A 3 -54.54 -12.46 51.93
N HIS A 4 -53.57 -12.80 51.07
CA HIS A 4 -53.18 -14.12 50.52
C HIS A 4 -54.19 -15.07 49.85
N ARG A 5 -53.69 -15.60 48.72
CA ARG A 5 -53.99 -16.91 48.10
C ARG A 5 -54.17 -18.03 49.15
N PRO A 6 -55.01 -19.05 48.87
CA PRO A 6 -54.46 -20.36 48.43
C PRO A 6 -55.41 -21.10 47.44
N THR A 7 -54.97 -21.80 46.38
CA THR A 7 -54.51 -23.22 46.32
C THR A 7 -55.42 -24.23 47.06
N PRO A 8 -55.35 -25.57 46.82
CA PRO A 8 -55.33 -26.37 45.56
C PRO A 8 -56.04 -27.77 45.71
N ARG A 9 -55.77 -28.68 44.74
CA ARG A 9 -55.67 -30.18 44.82
C ARG A 9 -56.97 -31.01 44.68
N PRO A 10 -56.92 -32.34 44.38
CA PRO A 10 -55.80 -33.32 44.57
C PRO A 10 -55.54 -34.27 43.37
N ARG A 11 -54.48 -35.09 43.35
CA ARG A 11 -54.30 -36.45 43.95
C ARG A 11 -52.90 -36.96 43.48
N ASN A 12 -52.08 -37.82 44.12
CA ASN A 12 -52.15 -38.71 45.29
C ASN A 12 -50.68 -39.09 45.71
N SER A 13 -50.48 -39.29 47.03
CA SER A 13 -49.63 -40.26 47.78
C SER A 13 -48.18 -40.59 47.32
N ALA A 14 -47.06 -40.21 47.99
CA ALA A 14 -46.49 -40.61 49.33
C ALA A 14 -46.05 -42.09 49.40
N ALA A 15 -44.88 -42.56 49.88
CA ALA A 15 -43.69 -42.08 50.62
C ALA A 15 -42.53 -43.13 50.37
N VAL A 16 -41.23 -43.00 50.71
CA VAL A 16 -40.52 -42.97 52.03
C VAL A 16 -38.99 -42.84 51.77
N ALA A 17 -38.25 -42.27 52.73
CA ALA A 17 -36.85 -41.85 52.72
C ALA A 17 -35.87 -42.75 53.53
N ALA A 18 -34.55 -42.60 53.28
CA ALA A 18 -33.40 -42.68 54.23
C ALA A 18 -32.09 -42.41 53.43
N LEU A 19 -31.38 -41.29 53.52
CA LEU A 19 -30.46 -40.74 54.54
C LEU A 19 -29.02 -41.34 54.55
N LEU A 20 -28.03 -40.42 54.45
CA LEU A 20 -26.59 -40.47 54.78
C LEU A 20 -25.52 -40.73 53.69
N LEU A 21 -24.54 -39.83 53.74
CA LEU A 21 -23.13 -39.90 53.36
C LEU A 21 -22.74 -39.91 51.86
N ALA A 22 -22.08 -38.80 51.49
CA ALA A 22 -20.83 -38.73 50.73
C ALA A 22 -20.69 -39.48 49.39
N LEU A 23 -20.33 -38.67 48.38
CA LEU A 23 -19.82 -38.97 47.04
C LEU A 23 -20.82 -39.37 45.93
N THR A 24 -20.56 -38.73 44.78
CA THR A 24 -20.91 -39.07 43.38
C THR A 24 -22.22 -38.54 42.78
N GLY A 25 -22.05 -37.76 41.70
CA GLY A 25 -22.90 -37.87 40.51
C GLY A 25 -24.10 -36.93 40.39
N ALA A 26 -23.89 -35.63 40.14
CA ALA A 26 -24.89 -34.82 39.46
C ALA A 26 -24.46 -34.65 37.99
N ALA A 27 -25.12 -35.40 37.11
CA ALA A 27 -25.08 -35.24 35.67
C ALA A 27 -25.59 -33.84 35.30
N SER A 28 -24.70 -33.02 34.73
CA SER A 28 -25.05 -31.75 34.11
C SER A 28 -25.65 -32.03 32.73
N TYR A 29 -26.86 -31.54 32.50
CA TYR A 29 -27.31 -31.23 31.15
C TYR A 29 -26.42 -30.10 30.62
N THR A 30 -25.50 -30.43 29.71
CA THR A 30 -24.78 -29.44 28.93
C THR A 30 -25.68 -28.96 27.80
N LEU A 31 -26.04 -27.68 27.85
CA LEU A 31 -26.37 -26.92 26.65
C LEU A 31 -25.22 -27.09 25.66
N ALA A 32 -25.52 -27.57 24.45
CA ALA A 32 -24.55 -27.62 23.37
C ALA A 32 -24.01 -26.20 23.14
N ALA A 33 -22.71 -26.02 23.36
CA ALA A 33 -22.02 -24.81 22.97
C ALA A 33 -22.13 -24.65 21.42
N PRO A 34 -22.26 -23.42 20.90
CA PRO A 34 -22.08 -23.22 19.47
C PRO A 34 -20.70 -23.74 19.05
N ALA A 35 -20.62 -24.38 17.90
CA ALA A 35 -19.35 -24.81 17.33
C ALA A 35 -18.38 -23.61 17.26
N PRO A 36 -17.09 -23.78 17.61
CA PRO A 36 -16.10 -22.73 17.40
C PRO A 36 -16.06 -22.34 15.92
N ALA A 37 -15.91 -21.04 15.67
CA ALA A 37 -15.81 -20.44 14.35
C ALA A 37 -14.64 -21.04 13.55
N HIS A 38 -14.75 -21.04 12.23
CA HIS A 38 -13.82 -21.70 11.31
C HIS A 38 -12.47 -20.98 11.20
N ALA A 39 -11.38 -21.71 11.46
CA ALA A 39 -10.04 -21.41 11.00
C ALA A 39 -10.01 -21.27 9.46
N ALA A 40 -9.20 -20.37 8.92
CA ALA A 40 -8.97 -20.29 7.48
C ALA A 40 -8.44 -21.64 6.98
N THR A 41 -9.28 -22.37 6.25
CA THR A 41 -8.97 -23.72 5.76
C THR A 41 -8.72 -23.59 4.26
N ALA A 42 -7.48 -23.80 3.82
CA ALA A 42 -7.12 -23.79 2.41
C ALA A 42 -6.82 -25.22 1.94
N VAL A 43 -7.59 -25.71 0.97
CA VAL A 43 -7.30 -26.98 0.27
C VAL A 43 -6.42 -26.65 -0.93
N LEU A 44 -5.20 -27.19 -0.92
CA LEU A 44 -4.20 -27.03 -1.97
C LEU A 44 -4.07 -28.33 -2.75
N GLN A 45 -4.42 -28.30 -4.03
CA GLN A 45 -4.34 -29.43 -4.94
C GLN A 45 -2.88 -29.74 -5.28
N ALA A 46 -2.44 -30.99 -5.12
CA ALA A 46 -1.04 -31.36 -5.25
C ALA A 46 -0.51 -31.15 -6.68
N GLU A 47 -1.34 -31.33 -7.69
CA GLU A 47 -0.99 -31.12 -9.10
C GLU A 47 -0.75 -29.65 -9.47
N THR A 48 -1.13 -28.72 -8.60
CA THR A 48 -0.86 -27.29 -8.74
C THR A 48 0.35 -26.81 -7.94
N ALA A 49 0.98 -27.72 -7.18
CA ALA A 49 2.17 -27.44 -6.38
C ALA A 49 3.44 -27.33 -7.24
N VAL A 50 4.51 -26.78 -6.67
CA VAL A 50 5.83 -26.78 -7.31
C VAL A 50 6.45 -28.17 -7.15
N LEU A 51 6.58 -28.90 -8.27
CA LEU A 51 7.13 -30.25 -8.32
C LEU A 51 8.61 -30.25 -8.72
N ALA A 52 9.40 -31.13 -8.11
CA ALA A 52 10.82 -31.27 -8.42
C ALA A 52 11.31 -32.71 -8.19
N GLY A 53 12.48 -33.03 -8.75
CA GLY A 53 13.23 -34.24 -8.42
C GLY A 53 12.55 -35.56 -8.80
N GLY A 54 11.65 -35.53 -9.79
CA GLY A 54 10.92 -36.69 -10.29
C GLY A 54 9.52 -36.88 -9.71
N ALA A 55 9.04 -35.95 -8.85
CA ALA A 55 7.61 -35.84 -8.56
C ALA A 55 6.88 -35.30 -9.80
N GLU A 56 5.77 -35.91 -10.19
CA GLU A 56 5.02 -35.57 -11.40
C GLU A 56 3.52 -35.79 -11.23
N VAL A 57 2.73 -35.14 -12.08
CA VAL A 57 1.27 -35.26 -12.08
C VAL A 57 0.83 -36.51 -12.82
N GLU A 58 -0.01 -37.30 -12.17
CA GLU A 58 -0.57 -38.57 -12.62
C GLU A 58 -2.11 -38.54 -12.49
N SER A 59 -2.82 -39.47 -13.12
CA SER A 59 -4.31 -39.46 -13.17
C SER A 59 -4.96 -40.82 -13.42
N GLU A 60 -4.18 -41.90 -13.49
CA GLU A 60 -4.65 -43.24 -13.86
C GLU A 60 -5.44 -43.93 -12.75
N HIS A 61 -5.28 -43.51 -11.49
CA HIS A 61 -6.06 -44.00 -10.37
C HIS A 61 -7.22 -43.06 -10.05
N ALA A 62 -8.46 -43.58 -10.05
CA ALA A 62 -9.63 -42.76 -9.76
C ALA A 62 -9.72 -42.30 -8.29
N GLY A 63 -10.53 -41.26 -8.02
CA GLY A 63 -10.90 -40.83 -6.67
C GLY A 63 -10.07 -39.68 -6.08
N TYR A 64 -9.14 -39.11 -6.84
CA TYR A 64 -8.45 -37.86 -6.53
C TYR A 64 -9.41 -36.64 -6.66
N THR A 65 -9.01 -35.50 -6.10
CA THR A 65 -9.69 -34.20 -6.28
C THR A 65 -8.96 -33.35 -7.31
N GLY A 66 -9.61 -32.34 -7.88
CA GLY A 66 -8.98 -31.53 -8.92
C GLY A 66 -8.82 -32.28 -10.26
N THR A 67 -7.67 -32.08 -10.92
CA THR A 67 -7.38 -32.57 -12.28
C THR A 67 -6.42 -33.76 -12.30
N GLY A 68 -5.72 -34.04 -11.20
CA GLY A 68 -4.81 -35.18 -11.05
C GLY A 68 -4.33 -35.33 -9.61
N TYR A 69 -3.30 -36.13 -9.40
CA TYR A 69 -2.55 -36.22 -8.14
C TYR A 69 -1.05 -36.25 -8.44
N VAL A 70 -0.21 -36.15 -7.42
CA VAL A 70 1.25 -36.25 -7.57
C VAL A 70 1.76 -37.63 -7.18
N GLY A 71 2.39 -38.30 -8.14
CA GLY A 71 3.15 -39.54 -7.97
C GLY A 71 4.65 -39.29 -8.01
N GLY A 72 5.40 -40.24 -8.59
CA GLY A 72 6.84 -40.07 -8.81
C GLY A 72 7.77 -40.24 -7.60
N TYR A 73 7.25 -40.56 -6.41
CA TYR A 73 8.06 -40.90 -5.23
C TYR A 73 8.63 -42.33 -5.27
N THR A 74 9.18 -42.74 -6.41
CA THR A 74 9.75 -44.07 -6.66
C THR A 74 11.20 -44.15 -6.21
N ASP A 75 11.72 -45.35 -5.95
CA ASP A 75 13.10 -45.55 -5.47
C ASP A 75 14.17 -44.86 -6.33
N ALA A 76 13.93 -44.68 -7.64
CA ALA A 76 14.82 -43.96 -8.54
C ALA A 76 14.94 -42.45 -8.20
N ASN A 77 13.90 -41.87 -7.62
CA ASN A 77 13.79 -40.46 -7.26
C ASN A 77 14.05 -40.20 -5.76
N LYS A 78 14.47 -41.24 -5.02
CA LYS A 78 14.76 -41.17 -3.59
C LYS A 78 15.89 -40.18 -3.29
N GLY A 79 15.64 -39.28 -2.35
CA GLY A 79 16.51 -38.16 -2.01
C GLY A 79 16.22 -36.87 -2.79
N ASN A 80 15.39 -36.93 -3.85
CA ASN A 80 15.20 -35.81 -4.78
C ASN A 80 13.73 -35.37 -4.91
N ALA A 81 12.78 -36.31 -5.04
CA ALA A 81 11.39 -35.97 -5.32
C ALA A 81 10.75 -35.08 -4.24
N THR A 82 10.14 -33.98 -4.66
CA THR A 82 9.57 -32.97 -3.76
C THR A 82 8.30 -32.35 -4.35
N THR A 83 7.29 -32.14 -3.49
CA THR A 83 6.06 -31.37 -3.78
C THR A 83 5.95 -30.22 -2.79
N THR A 84 5.99 -28.97 -3.28
CA THR A 84 6.10 -27.76 -2.46
C THR A 84 4.88 -26.86 -2.58
N TYR A 85 4.36 -26.43 -1.44
CA TYR A 85 3.18 -25.58 -1.25
C TYR A 85 3.56 -24.29 -0.54
N THR A 86 2.81 -23.21 -0.79
CA THR A 86 2.88 -21.97 -0.03
C THR A 86 1.55 -21.72 0.68
N VAL A 87 1.60 -21.62 2.01
CA VAL A 87 0.41 -21.42 2.87
C VAL A 87 0.51 -20.05 3.56
N PRO A 88 -0.41 -19.10 3.30
CA PRO A 88 -0.48 -17.86 4.07
C PRO A 88 -1.09 -18.12 5.45
N SER A 89 -0.49 -17.57 6.51
CA SER A 89 -1.03 -17.60 7.87
C SER A 89 -1.11 -16.20 8.47
N GLN A 90 -2.27 -15.83 9.01
CA GLN A 90 -2.46 -14.51 9.62
C GLN A 90 -1.80 -14.39 10.99
N ASN A 91 -1.57 -15.51 11.68
CA ASN A 91 -0.95 -15.57 13.00
C ASN A 91 0.23 -16.55 13.03
N ALA A 92 1.17 -16.32 13.94
CA ALA A 92 2.19 -17.31 14.26
C ALA A 92 1.70 -18.26 15.35
N GLY A 93 1.81 -19.57 15.18
CA GLY A 93 1.35 -20.51 16.19
C GLY A 93 1.12 -21.91 15.64
N SER A 94 0.60 -22.77 16.51
CA SER A 94 0.31 -24.16 16.17
C SER A 94 -0.91 -24.25 15.25
N GLY A 95 -0.75 -24.92 14.13
CA GLY A 95 -1.82 -25.37 13.25
C GLY A 95 -1.60 -26.83 12.84
N SER A 96 -2.32 -27.26 11.81
CA SER A 96 -2.15 -28.61 11.25
C SER A 96 -2.24 -28.59 9.73
N VAL A 97 -1.74 -29.67 9.16
CA VAL A 97 -1.78 -29.93 7.74
C VAL A 97 -2.34 -31.34 7.55
N GLU A 98 -3.52 -31.43 6.94
CA GLU A 98 -4.12 -32.70 6.52
C GLU A 98 -3.60 -33.04 5.12
N ILE A 99 -2.98 -34.20 4.96
CA ILE A 99 -2.47 -34.68 3.67
C ILE A 99 -3.42 -35.78 3.18
N ARG A 100 -4.03 -35.58 2.01
CA ARG A 100 -4.83 -36.60 1.32
C ARG A 100 -3.91 -37.42 0.40
N TYR A 101 -3.91 -38.74 0.58
CA TYR A 101 -2.96 -39.63 -0.10
C TYR A 101 -3.57 -41.00 -0.43
N ALA A 102 -2.95 -41.71 -1.37
CA ALA A 102 -3.19 -43.12 -1.63
C ALA A 102 -1.88 -43.92 -1.44
N ASN A 103 -1.99 -45.11 -0.84
CA ASN A 103 -0.87 -46.02 -0.64
C ASN A 103 -1.36 -47.46 -0.89
N GLY A 104 -1.27 -47.90 -2.14
CA GLY A 104 -1.70 -49.25 -2.54
C GLY A 104 -0.65 -50.34 -2.29
N THR A 105 0.44 -50.05 -1.58
CA THR A 105 1.58 -50.99 -1.42
C THR A 105 1.35 -52.12 -0.41
N GLY A 106 0.23 -52.11 0.33
CA GLY A 106 -0.08 -53.13 1.34
C GLY A 106 0.68 -53.02 2.66
N SER A 107 1.56 -52.02 2.82
CA SER A 107 2.20 -51.66 4.10
C SER A 107 2.38 -50.15 4.21
N ALA A 108 2.53 -49.64 5.44
CA ALA A 108 2.76 -48.20 5.65
C ALA A 108 4.01 -47.71 4.91
N LYS A 109 3.97 -46.45 4.46
CA LYS A 109 5.05 -45.75 3.77
C LYS A 109 5.32 -44.41 4.41
N THR A 110 6.41 -43.75 4.02
CA THR A 110 6.83 -42.49 4.63
C THR A 110 7.29 -41.47 3.58
N LEU A 111 7.01 -40.20 3.87
CA LEU A 111 7.59 -39.00 3.26
C LEU A 111 7.96 -38.02 4.38
N THR A 112 8.88 -37.10 4.14
CA THR A 112 9.24 -36.05 5.11
C THR A 112 8.52 -34.75 4.77
N LEU A 113 7.71 -34.21 5.69
CA LEU A 113 7.14 -32.87 5.61
C LEU A 113 8.14 -31.85 6.18
N THR A 114 8.47 -30.81 5.43
CA THR A 114 9.27 -29.67 5.90
C THR A 114 8.42 -28.41 5.97
N ALA A 115 8.57 -27.64 7.05
CA ALA A 115 7.95 -26.34 7.27
C ALA A 115 9.00 -25.35 7.79
N GLY A 116 9.51 -24.46 6.92
CA GLY A 116 10.67 -23.63 7.25
C GLY A 116 11.90 -24.46 7.61
N SER A 117 12.44 -24.30 8.82
CA SER A 117 13.58 -25.08 9.34
C SER A 117 13.17 -26.40 10.02
N ALA A 118 11.88 -26.61 10.28
CA ALA A 118 11.37 -27.84 10.90
C ALA A 118 11.12 -28.92 9.84
N SER A 119 11.35 -30.18 10.21
CA SER A 119 11.05 -31.34 9.37
C SER A 119 10.59 -32.52 10.20
N ALA A 120 9.57 -33.23 9.74
CA ALA A 120 9.07 -34.44 10.38
C ALA A 120 8.76 -35.53 9.34
N GLN A 121 9.14 -36.77 9.64
CA GLN A 121 8.75 -37.91 8.83
C GLN A 121 7.28 -38.24 9.09
N VAL A 122 6.48 -38.23 8.03
CA VAL A 122 5.05 -38.53 8.02
C VAL A 122 4.87 -40.00 7.63
N THR A 123 4.13 -40.75 8.44
CA THR A 123 3.74 -42.13 8.11
C THR A 123 2.39 -42.13 7.41
N LEU A 124 2.32 -42.79 6.26
CA LEU A 124 1.18 -42.92 5.37
C LEU A 124 0.75 -44.40 5.34
N PRO A 125 -0.21 -44.82 6.20
CA PRO A 125 -0.74 -46.19 6.24
C PRO A 125 -1.18 -46.76 4.89
N ALA A 126 -1.25 -48.09 4.79
CA ALA A 126 -1.75 -48.73 3.57
C ALA A 126 -3.26 -48.46 3.40
N THR A 127 -3.62 -47.98 2.22
CA THR A 127 -5.01 -47.91 1.76
C THR A 127 -5.43 -49.24 1.14
N SER A 128 -6.73 -49.47 0.93
CA SER A 128 -7.24 -50.73 0.35
C SER A 128 -6.88 -50.94 -1.13
N GLY A 129 -6.28 -49.94 -1.79
CA GLY A 129 -5.77 -49.98 -3.15
C GLY A 129 -5.48 -48.56 -3.66
N TRP A 130 -4.89 -48.44 -4.84
CA TRP A 130 -4.46 -47.13 -5.37
C TRP A 130 -5.59 -46.16 -5.74
N ALA A 131 -6.83 -46.65 -5.89
CA ALA A 131 -8.02 -45.81 -6.05
C ALA A 131 -8.73 -45.48 -4.71
N ALA A 132 -8.15 -45.88 -3.58
CA ALA A 132 -8.64 -45.58 -2.25
C ALA A 132 -7.76 -44.51 -1.59
N TRP A 133 -8.38 -43.41 -1.18
CA TRP A 133 -7.70 -42.25 -0.62
C TRP A 133 -8.01 -42.12 0.87
N SER A 134 -7.00 -41.78 1.66
CA SER A 134 -7.10 -41.53 3.09
C SER A 134 -6.45 -40.19 3.43
N THR A 135 -6.71 -39.67 4.62
CA THR A 135 -6.02 -38.49 5.13
C THR A 135 -5.10 -38.81 6.31
N VAL A 136 -4.09 -37.98 6.53
CA VAL A 136 -3.29 -37.94 7.76
C VAL A 136 -3.08 -36.49 8.17
N ASP A 137 -3.30 -36.19 9.45
CA ASP A 137 -3.03 -34.87 10.02
C ASP A 137 -1.60 -34.80 10.57
N VAL A 138 -0.90 -33.73 10.22
CA VAL A 138 0.44 -33.44 10.70
C VAL A 138 0.44 -32.08 11.40
N PRO A 139 0.80 -31.99 12.69
CA PRO A 139 0.91 -30.70 13.37
C PRO A 139 2.05 -29.88 12.75
N VAL A 140 1.79 -28.60 12.51
CA VAL A 140 2.75 -27.65 11.92
C VAL A 140 2.71 -26.35 12.70
N THR A 141 3.87 -25.80 13.04
CA THR A 141 3.98 -24.45 13.58
C THR A 141 4.11 -23.46 12.43
N PHE A 142 3.11 -22.59 12.28
CA PHE A 142 3.12 -21.53 11.28
C PHE A 142 3.78 -20.26 11.84
N THR A 143 4.48 -19.53 10.99
CA THR A 143 4.81 -18.11 11.22
C THR A 143 3.72 -17.23 10.62
N GLN A 144 3.57 -16.01 11.11
CA GLN A 144 2.75 -15.01 10.43
C GLN A 144 3.34 -14.71 9.04
N GLY A 145 2.49 -14.60 8.02
CA GLY A 145 2.89 -14.44 6.62
C GLY A 145 2.92 -15.74 5.84
N ALA A 146 3.72 -15.80 4.78
CA ALA A 146 3.82 -16.96 3.90
C ALA A 146 4.68 -18.07 4.52
N ASN A 147 4.16 -19.30 4.55
CA ASN A 147 4.83 -20.50 5.05
C ASN A 147 5.08 -21.46 3.89
N THR A 148 6.33 -21.84 3.66
CA THR A 148 6.69 -22.85 2.66
C THR A 148 6.64 -24.24 3.27
N LEU A 149 5.71 -25.07 2.79
CA LEU A 149 5.58 -26.47 3.18
C LEU A 149 6.02 -27.38 2.03
N ALA A 150 6.77 -28.45 2.31
CA ALA A 150 7.14 -29.39 1.25
C ALA A 150 7.10 -30.84 1.72
N LEU A 151 6.51 -31.72 0.92
CA LEU A 151 6.62 -33.17 1.07
C LEU A 151 7.80 -33.66 0.25
N LYS A 152 8.80 -34.22 0.92
CA LYS A 152 10.06 -34.68 0.33
C LYS A 152 10.20 -36.18 0.47
N PHE A 153 10.62 -36.84 -0.60
CA PHE A 153 11.06 -38.23 -0.54
C PHE A 153 12.57 -38.26 -0.27
N THR A 154 12.94 -38.23 1.00
CA THR A 154 14.35 -38.18 1.43
C THR A 154 14.99 -39.57 1.42
N ALA A 155 16.30 -39.65 1.65
CA ALA A 155 17.00 -40.94 1.79
C ALA A 155 16.48 -41.80 2.97
N ALA A 156 15.87 -41.18 3.98
CA ALA A 156 15.31 -41.86 5.15
C ALA A 156 13.87 -42.36 4.94
N ASP A 157 13.24 -42.00 3.82
CA ASP A 157 11.84 -42.30 3.55
C ASP A 157 11.66 -43.60 2.76
N SER A 158 10.46 -44.16 2.79
CA SER A 158 10.10 -45.40 2.08
C SER A 158 9.26 -45.19 0.82
N GLY A 159 8.70 -43.99 0.59
CA GLY A 159 8.14 -43.54 -0.68
C GLY A 159 6.99 -44.40 -1.23
N ASN A 160 6.82 -44.42 -2.55
CA ASN A 160 5.80 -45.16 -3.28
C ASN A 160 4.38 -44.90 -2.75
N VAL A 161 3.97 -43.64 -2.80
CA VAL A 161 2.64 -43.13 -2.42
C VAL A 161 2.19 -42.10 -3.44
N ASN A 162 0.90 -41.80 -3.48
CA ASN A 162 0.33 -40.73 -4.31
C ASN A 162 -0.24 -39.65 -3.39
N ILE A 163 0.05 -38.38 -3.67
CA ILE A 163 -0.41 -37.24 -2.89
C ILE A 163 -1.42 -36.46 -3.72
N ASP A 164 -2.64 -36.31 -3.21
CA ASP A 164 -3.73 -35.66 -3.91
C ASP A 164 -3.90 -34.19 -3.49
N SER A 165 -3.99 -33.94 -2.19
CA SER A 165 -4.17 -32.57 -1.70
C SER A 165 -3.58 -32.37 -0.31
N LEU A 166 -3.37 -31.09 0.02
CA LEU A 166 -2.93 -30.63 1.32
C LEU A 166 -3.94 -29.60 1.85
N THR A 167 -4.58 -29.87 2.98
CA THR A 167 -5.48 -28.93 3.65
C THR A 167 -4.78 -28.32 4.86
N ALA A 168 -4.48 -27.03 4.80
CA ALA A 168 -3.83 -26.34 5.92
C ALA A 168 -4.87 -25.67 6.83
N THR A 169 -4.72 -25.89 8.14
CA THR A 169 -5.48 -25.22 9.20
C THR A 169 -4.52 -24.32 9.97
N THR A 170 -4.55 -23.02 9.69
CA THR A 170 -3.65 -22.03 10.32
C THR A 170 -4.19 -21.52 11.66
N PRO A 171 -3.33 -21.09 12.61
CA PRO A 171 -3.76 -20.58 13.91
C PRO A 171 -4.64 -19.33 13.82
N GLU A 172 -5.71 -19.30 14.62
CA GLU A 172 -6.63 -18.16 14.73
C GLU A 172 -6.09 -17.04 15.65
N THR A 173 -5.16 -17.38 16.55
CA THR A 173 -4.54 -16.44 17.51
C THR A 173 -3.05 -16.76 17.66
N SER A 174 -2.20 -15.74 17.87
CA SER A 174 -0.76 -15.96 18.04
C SER A 174 -0.42 -16.67 19.36
N THR A 175 0.44 -17.71 19.32
CA THR A 175 0.90 -18.45 20.53
C THR A 175 2.39 -18.32 20.82
N GLN A 176 3.11 -17.45 20.12
CA GLN A 176 4.47 -17.06 20.52
C GLN A 176 4.38 -16.15 21.75
N PRO A 177 5.20 -16.33 22.81
CA PRO A 177 5.53 -15.19 23.65
C PRO A 177 6.14 -14.15 22.73
N GLY A 178 5.56 -12.96 22.71
CA GLY A 178 6.09 -11.87 21.89
C GLY A 178 7.56 -11.59 22.24
N PRO A 179 8.25 -10.76 21.45
CA PRO A 179 9.28 -9.93 22.06
C PRO A 179 8.70 -9.35 23.37
N THR A 180 9.48 -9.39 24.47
CA THR A 180 9.11 -8.83 25.78
C THR A 180 8.22 -7.62 25.60
N ASP A 181 7.01 -7.65 26.19
CA ASP A 181 6.03 -6.59 26.02
C ASP A 181 6.70 -5.23 26.27
N PRO A 182 6.80 -4.33 25.27
CA PRO A 182 7.50 -3.05 25.42
C PRO A 182 6.79 -2.06 26.36
N SER A 183 5.78 -2.53 27.10
CA SER A 183 4.95 -1.77 28.03
C SER A 183 5.54 -1.64 29.44
N GLU A 184 6.30 -2.61 29.98
CA GLU A 184 6.87 -2.50 31.34
C GLU A 184 8.12 -1.60 31.34
N ALA A 185 8.19 -0.66 32.28
CA ALA A 185 9.24 0.36 32.29
C ALA A 185 10.62 -0.24 32.60
N GLU A 186 10.69 -1.30 33.41
CA GLU A 186 11.92 -2.01 33.75
C GLU A 186 12.52 -2.83 32.60
N ALA A 187 11.75 -3.06 31.53
CA ALA A 187 12.22 -3.71 30.30
C ALA A 187 12.78 -2.70 29.27
N ALA A 188 12.67 -1.39 29.55
CA ALA A 188 13.13 -0.32 28.67
C ALA A 188 14.65 -0.08 28.80
N VAL A 189 15.22 0.67 27.85
CA VAL A 189 16.59 1.18 27.95
C VAL A 189 16.63 2.34 28.95
N LEU A 190 17.28 2.11 30.09
CA LEU A 190 17.44 3.09 31.17
C LEU A 190 18.77 3.84 31.03
N ALA A 191 18.76 5.15 31.26
CA ALA A 191 19.97 5.96 31.24
C ALA A 191 19.94 7.08 32.28
N GLY A 192 21.11 7.67 32.55
CA GLY A 192 21.25 8.89 33.34
C GLY A 192 20.85 8.77 34.80
N GLY A 193 20.89 7.57 35.37
CA GLY A 193 20.56 7.30 36.77
C GLY A 193 19.12 6.85 37.01
N ALA A 194 18.33 6.62 35.96
CA ALA A 194 17.12 5.80 36.06
C ALA A 194 17.52 4.34 36.32
N GLU A 195 16.84 3.69 37.27
CA GLU A 195 17.16 2.32 37.68
C GLU A 195 15.91 1.55 38.09
N VAL A 196 15.99 0.22 38.04
CA VAL A 196 14.89 -0.67 38.44
C VAL A 196 14.88 -0.82 39.96
N GLU A 197 13.72 -0.56 40.54
CA GLU A 197 13.40 -0.59 41.97
C GLU A 197 12.20 -1.51 42.22
N SER A 198 11.97 -1.90 43.47
CA SER A 198 10.93 -2.89 43.80
C SER A 198 10.41 -2.83 45.25
N GLU A 199 10.77 -1.79 46.00
CA GLU A 199 10.48 -1.67 47.43
C GLU A 199 9.05 -1.21 47.74
N HIS A 200 8.36 -0.61 46.77
CA HIS A 200 6.95 -0.24 46.90
C HIS A 200 6.06 -1.30 46.26
N ALA A 201 4.98 -1.71 46.94
CA ALA A 201 4.04 -2.69 46.39
C ALA A 201 3.12 -2.08 45.31
N GLY A 202 2.53 -2.94 44.48
CA GLY A 202 1.46 -2.56 43.53
C GLY A 202 1.89 -2.30 42.09
N TYR A 203 3.17 -2.49 41.76
CA TYR A 203 3.68 -2.48 40.38
C TYR A 203 3.28 -3.75 39.60
N THR A 204 3.36 -3.68 38.27
CA THR A 204 3.25 -4.81 37.33
C THR A 204 4.64 -5.33 36.95
N GLY A 205 4.72 -6.50 36.31
CA GLY A 205 6.03 -7.06 35.95
C GLY A 205 6.90 -7.47 37.14
N THR A 206 8.19 -7.14 37.06
CA THR A 206 9.25 -7.55 38.00
C THR A 206 9.77 -6.40 38.87
N GLY A 207 9.41 -5.16 38.54
CA GLY A 207 9.78 -3.97 39.28
C GLY A 207 9.12 -2.71 38.71
N TYR A 208 9.68 -1.56 39.00
CA TYR A 208 9.37 -0.29 38.34
C TYR A 208 10.66 0.52 38.18
N VAL A 209 10.62 1.61 37.44
CA VAL A 209 11.76 2.52 37.29
C VAL A 209 11.67 3.68 38.27
N GLY A 210 12.67 3.77 39.15
CA GLY A 210 12.94 4.91 40.01
C GLY A 210 14.14 5.73 39.50
N GLY A 211 14.91 6.31 40.42
CA GLY A 211 16.12 7.07 40.06
C GLY A 211 15.89 8.41 39.32
N LEU A 212 14.65 8.84 39.10
CA LEU A 212 14.29 10.15 38.53
C LEU A 212 14.40 11.30 39.56
N THR A 213 15.48 11.29 40.36
CA THR A 213 15.73 12.23 41.46
C THR A 213 16.39 13.51 40.97
N ASP A 214 16.30 14.60 41.73
CA ASP A 214 16.90 15.90 41.35
C ASP A 214 18.40 15.82 41.00
N LEU A 215 19.13 14.83 41.54
CA LEU A 215 20.53 14.55 41.18
C LEU A 215 20.69 14.17 39.69
N ASN A 216 19.69 13.50 39.13
CA ASN A 216 19.65 12.96 37.78
C ASN A 216 18.83 13.83 36.80
N LYS A 217 18.45 15.03 37.24
CA LYS A 217 17.73 16.01 36.40
C LYS A 217 18.58 16.42 35.19
N GLY A 218 17.94 16.44 34.02
CA GLY A 218 18.56 16.74 32.72
C GLY A 218 19.27 15.55 32.06
N ARG A 219 19.32 14.38 32.69
CA ARG A 219 20.03 13.19 32.17
C ARG A 219 19.23 11.89 32.24
N ALA A 220 18.37 11.69 33.22
CA ALA A 220 17.64 10.44 33.36
C ALA A 220 16.58 10.23 32.27
N SER A 221 16.49 9.01 31.75
CA SER A 221 15.50 8.64 30.73
C SER A 221 15.14 7.16 30.72
N ILE A 222 13.91 6.88 30.31
CA ILE A 222 13.34 5.55 30.06
C ILE A 222 12.98 5.50 28.57
N THR A 223 13.60 4.61 27.78
CA THR A 223 13.41 4.56 26.32
C THR A 223 12.97 3.19 25.84
N THR A 224 11.85 3.12 25.13
CA THR A 224 11.30 1.89 24.51
C THR A 224 10.98 2.12 23.03
N SER A 225 10.75 1.03 22.29
CA SER A 225 10.30 1.09 20.90
C SER A 225 8.95 0.42 20.74
N VAL A 226 8.04 1.09 20.04
CA VAL A 226 6.68 0.62 19.78
C VAL A 226 6.48 0.53 18.28
N SER A 227 6.12 -0.63 17.77
CA SER A 227 5.70 -0.77 16.38
C SER A 227 4.22 -0.42 16.27
N SER A 228 3.88 0.50 15.37
CA SER A 228 2.50 0.79 15.03
C SER A 228 2.16 0.24 13.66
N ALA A 229 1.03 -0.46 13.57
CA ALA A 229 0.52 -0.95 12.29
C ALA A 229 0.04 0.18 11.37
N TYR A 230 -0.26 1.37 11.93
CA TYR A 230 -0.84 2.51 11.21
C TYR A 230 -0.26 3.83 11.73
N ALA A 231 0.08 4.76 10.84
CA ALA A 231 0.40 6.12 11.27
C ALA A 231 -0.87 6.83 11.79
N GLY A 232 -0.74 7.68 12.80
CA GLY A 232 -1.87 8.46 13.30
C GLY A 232 -1.81 8.76 14.80
N SER A 233 -2.89 9.35 15.32
CA SER A 233 -3.02 9.63 16.74
C SER A 233 -3.21 8.35 17.54
N GLY A 234 -2.31 8.10 18.47
CA GLY A 234 -2.48 7.13 19.53
C GLY A 234 -2.32 7.79 20.90
N THR A 235 -2.24 6.97 21.94
CA THR A 235 -1.97 7.42 23.29
C THR A 235 -0.85 6.59 23.91
N VAL A 236 -0.09 7.19 24.81
CA VAL A 236 0.85 6.49 25.69
C VAL A 236 0.33 6.64 27.10
N ALA A 237 -0.12 5.54 27.69
CA ALA A 237 -0.52 5.45 29.08
C ALA A 237 0.75 5.31 29.94
N VAL A 238 1.03 6.32 30.75
CA VAL A 238 2.14 6.31 31.71
C VAL A 238 1.57 5.92 33.07
N ARG A 239 1.90 4.73 33.56
CA ARG A 239 1.54 4.28 34.91
C ARG A 239 2.65 4.67 35.87
N TYR A 240 2.31 5.36 36.96
CA TYR A 240 3.27 6.01 37.84
C TYR A 240 2.81 6.06 39.30
N ALA A 241 3.75 6.22 40.23
CA ALA A 241 3.50 6.58 41.62
C ALA A 241 4.16 7.92 41.94
N ASN A 242 3.41 8.82 42.58
CA ASN A 242 3.89 10.14 42.98
C ASN A 242 3.48 10.43 44.43
N GLY A 243 4.25 9.88 45.38
CA GLY A 243 4.02 10.06 46.82
C GLY A 243 4.46 11.43 47.37
N THR A 244 4.81 12.40 46.51
CA THR A 244 5.39 13.68 46.94
C THR A 244 4.37 14.70 47.45
N GLY A 245 3.06 14.43 47.34
CA GLY A 245 1.99 15.32 47.79
C GLY A 245 1.70 16.53 46.88
N SER A 246 2.36 16.64 45.72
CA SER A 246 2.07 17.65 44.69
C SER A 246 2.25 17.07 43.28
N ALA A 247 1.62 17.66 42.26
CA ALA A 247 1.82 17.22 40.88
C ALA A 247 3.28 17.41 40.44
N LYS A 248 3.80 16.45 39.68
CA LYS A 248 5.16 16.44 39.11
C LYS A 248 5.11 16.38 37.59
N THR A 249 6.24 16.60 36.94
CA THR A 249 6.33 16.63 35.48
C THR A 249 7.54 15.85 34.97
N LEU A 250 7.38 15.24 33.80
CA LEU A 250 8.40 14.61 32.97
C LEU A 250 8.12 14.95 31.49
N THR A 251 9.11 14.84 30.61
CA THR A 251 8.91 15.09 29.17
C THR A 251 8.84 13.79 28.39
N LEU A 252 7.74 13.55 27.67
CA LEU A 252 7.61 12.41 26.74
C LEU A 252 8.03 12.85 25.34
N THR A 253 8.83 12.02 24.68
CA THR A 253 9.22 12.18 23.27
C THR A 253 8.79 10.96 22.46
N ALA A 254 8.28 11.18 21.25
CA ALA A 254 7.85 10.15 20.32
C ALA A 254 8.24 10.57 18.89
N GLY A 255 9.25 9.92 18.31
CA GLY A 255 9.86 10.41 17.06
C GLY A 255 10.42 11.83 17.22
N THR A 256 9.94 12.78 16.42
CA THR A 256 10.33 14.21 16.48
C THR A 256 9.45 15.06 17.39
N ALA A 257 8.34 14.53 17.91
CA ALA A 257 7.42 15.24 18.80
C ALA A 257 7.86 15.16 20.28
N SER A 258 7.62 16.22 21.05
CA SER A 258 7.90 16.29 22.49
C SER A 258 6.82 17.05 23.26
N ALA A 259 6.41 16.54 24.42
CA ALA A 259 5.43 17.18 25.28
C ALA A 259 5.74 16.95 26.77
N GLN A 260 5.50 17.97 27.61
CA GLN A 260 5.59 17.83 29.06
C GLN A 260 4.32 17.17 29.61
N VAL A 261 4.51 16.08 30.35
CA VAL A 261 3.47 15.27 30.99
C VAL A 261 3.34 15.71 32.44
N THR A 262 2.11 15.97 32.90
CA THR A 262 1.81 16.25 34.31
C THR A 262 1.33 14.98 35.01
N LEU A 263 1.95 14.66 36.13
CA LEU A 263 1.75 13.47 36.96
C LEU A 263 1.20 13.89 38.34
N PRO A 264 -0.13 13.96 38.54
CA PRO A 264 -0.75 14.30 39.83
C PRO A 264 -0.26 13.45 41.01
N ALA A 265 -0.31 14.00 42.23
CA ALA A 265 0.06 13.26 43.44
C ALA A 265 -0.85 12.03 43.66
N THR A 266 -0.25 10.90 43.98
CA THR A 266 -0.96 9.70 44.44
C THR A 266 -1.07 9.73 45.97
N SER A 267 -1.91 8.86 46.55
CA SER A 267 -2.09 8.80 48.01
C SER A 267 -0.88 8.25 48.78
N GLY A 268 0.20 7.90 48.09
CA GLY A 268 1.44 7.36 48.63
C GLY A 268 2.21 6.55 47.59
N TRP A 269 3.42 6.12 47.92
CA TRP A 269 4.32 5.43 46.98
C TRP A 269 3.89 4.01 46.58
N ALA A 270 3.00 3.39 47.36
CA ALA A 270 2.35 2.13 47.00
C ALA A 270 1.02 2.31 46.23
N ALA A 271 0.66 3.55 45.90
CA ALA A 271 -0.53 3.89 45.12
C ALA A 271 -0.12 4.36 43.72
N TRP A 272 -0.61 3.65 42.72
CA TRP A 272 -0.28 3.85 41.31
C TRP A 272 -1.47 4.46 40.58
N SER A 273 -1.18 5.43 39.71
CA SER A 273 -2.15 6.09 38.83
C SER A 273 -1.66 6.02 37.39
N THR A 274 -2.55 6.29 36.44
CA THR A 274 -2.23 6.35 35.02
C THR A 274 -2.58 7.72 34.47
N VAL A 275 -1.70 8.28 33.63
CA VAL A 275 -2.03 9.42 32.77
C VAL A 275 -1.89 9.01 31.32
N ASP A 276 -2.89 9.33 30.50
CA ASP A 276 -2.85 9.11 29.06
C ASP A 276 -2.28 10.35 28.37
N VAL A 277 -1.23 10.16 27.58
CA VAL A 277 -0.56 11.22 26.84
C VAL A 277 -0.85 11.03 25.35
N PRO A 278 -1.49 11.99 24.66
CA PRO A 278 -1.71 11.88 23.23
C PRO A 278 -0.39 11.99 22.47
N VAL A 279 -0.19 11.08 21.50
CA VAL A 279 1.02 10.97 20.69
C VAL A 279 0.62 10.72 19.23
N ILE A 280 1.41 11.21 18.28
CA ILE A 280 1.28 10.83 16.86
C ILE A 280 2.33 9.77 16.55
N PHE A 281 1.89 8.57 16.18
CA PHE A 281 2.74 7.47 15.75
C PHE A 281 2.94 7.51 14.24
N THR A 282 4.14 7.18 13.76
CA THR A 282 4.38 6.76 12.38
C THR A 282 4.08 5.28 12.23
N GLN A 283 3.75 4.82 11.02
CA GLN A 283 3.65 3.39 10.75
C GLN A 283 5.05 2.75 10.89
N GLY A 284 5.11 1.53 11.44
CA GLY A 284 6.36 0.86 11.78
C GLY A 284 6.90 1.28 13.16
N ALA A 285 8.21 1.23 13.33
CA ALA A 285 8.85 1.45 14.62
C ALA A 285 8.85 2.93 15.05
N ASN A 286 8.43 3.18 16.28
CA ASN A 286 8.44 4.49 16.94
C ASN A 286 9.29 4.40 18.22
N THR A 287 10.26 5.30 18.39
CA THR A 287 10.99 5.43 19.64
C THR A 287 10.22 6.31 20.61
N LEU A 288 9.84 5.75 21.76
CA LEU A 288 9.24 6.48 22.88
C LEU A 288 10.28 6.68 23.98
N ALA A 289 10.48 7.91 24.43
CA ALA A 289 11.33 8.18 25.59
C ALA A 289 10.69 9.15 26.57
N LEU A 290 10.56 8.74 27.83
CA LEU A 290 10.17 9.59 28.95
C LEU A 290 11.43 10.07 29.67
N LYS A 291 11.63 11.39 29.73
CA LYS A 291 12.88 12.03 30.16
C LYS A 291 12.64 12.95 31.35
N PHE A 292 13.57 12.96 32.30
CA PHE A 292 13.61 13.96 33.36
C PHE A 292 14.50 15.13 32.90
N THR A 293 13.92 16.12 32.23
CA THR A 293 14.67 17.25 31.66
C THR A 293 14.89 18.38 32.67
N ALA A 294 15.64 19.42 32.27
CA ALA A 294 15.81 20.61 33.10
C ALA A 294 14.50 21.38 33.37
N ALA A 295 13.51 21.24 32.49
CA ALA A 295 12.20 21.90 32.59
C ALA A 295 11.20 21.14 33.48
N ASP A 296 11.56 19.93 33.91
CA ASP A 296 10.68 19.02 34.62
C ASP A 296 10.85 19.11 36.15
N SER A 297 9.91 18.56 36.91
CA SER A 297 9.95 18.54 38.38
C SER A 297 10.21 17.15 38.99
N GLY A 298 10.10 16.07 38.20
CA GLY A 298 10.60 14.72 38.50
C GLY A 298 10.19 14.13 39.85
N ASN A 299 11.06 13.28 40.41
CA ASN A 299 10.89 12.56 41.68
C ASN A 299 9.60 11.73 41.73
N VAL A 300 9.44 10.83 40.77
CA VAL A 300 8.30 9.91 40.61
C VAL A 300 8.82 8.52 40.21
N ASN A 301 7.99 7.50 40.41
CA ASN A 301 8.29 6.12 39.98
C ASN A 301 7.42 5.78 38.78
N ILE A 302 8.01 5.17 37.74
CA ILE A 302 7.33 4.81 36.50
C ILE A 302 7.28 3.30 36.38
N ASP A 303 6.08 2.77 36.29
CA ASP A 303 5.83 1.34 36.26
C ASP A 303 5.68 0.82 34.84
N SER A 304 4.91 1.50 33.98
CA SER A 304 4.74 1.08 32.59
C SER A 304 4.48 2.26 31.64
N LEU A 305 4.91 2.08 30.38
CA LEU A 305 4.66 2.94 29.22
C LEU A 305 3.87 2.14 28.17
N THR A 306 2.55 2.08 28.32
CA THR A 306 1.71 1.30 27.40
C THR A 306 1.22 2.16 26.24
N ALA A 307 1.67 1.86 25.02
CA ALA A 307 1.20 2.57 23.83
C ALA A 307 -0.05 1.93 23.25
N THR A 308 -1.13 2.71 23.14
CA THR A 308 -2.26 2.40 22.27
C THR A 308 -1.96 3.03 20.92
N THR A 309 -1.36 2.24 20.02
CA THR A 309 -1.10 2.69 18.66
C THR A 309 -2.40 2.77 17.87
N PRO A 310 -2.47 3.62 16.83
CA PRO A 310 -3.68 3.74 16.02
C PRO A 310 -4.14 2.36 15.53
N ALA A 311 -5.40 2.05 15.77
CA ALA A 311 -6.11 0.93 15.16
C ALA A 311 -7.09 1.50 14.14
N ASN A 312 -7.40 0.75 13.08
CA ASN A 312 -8.31 1.21 12.03
C ASN A 312 -9.68 1.63 12.65
N GLY A 313 -9.94 2.95 12.70
CA GLY A 313 -11.19 3.59 13.15
C GLY A 313 -11.05 4.40 14.46
N GLY A 314 -11.37 5.70 14.54
CA GLY A 314 -12.09 6.53 13.60
C GLY A 314 -11.98 8.04 13.86
N GLY A 315 -12.09 8.78 12.77
CA GLY A 315 -12.09 10.23 12.72
C GLY A 315 -12.27 10.73 11.28
N GLY A 316 -13.31 10.24 10.59
CA GLY A 316 -13.80 10.81 9.32
C GLY A 316 -13.51 10.00 8.05
N GLU A 317 -14.49 9.19 7.66
CA GLU A 317 -14.86 8.79 6.28
C GLU A 317 -13.87 8.01 5.38
N GLY A 318 -14.24 6.76 5.04
CA GLY A 318 -13.89 6.13 3.76
C GLY A 318 -12.69 5.17 3.75
N GLY A 319 -12.96 3.86 3.80
CA GLY A 319 -12.21 2.84 3.05
C GLY A 319 -10.82 2.42 3.58
N GLY A 320 -10.74 1.24 4.19
CA GLY A 320 -9.56 0.40 3.98
C GLY A 320 -9.65 -0.12 2.55
N GLY A 321 -8.99 0.52 1.60
CA GLY A 321 -8.97 0.15 0.19
C GLY A 321 -7.71 -0.60 -0.20
N ASP A 322 -7.42 -0.57 -1.50
CA ASP A 322 -6.47 -1.40 -2.26
C ASP A 322 -5.00 -1.28 -1.81
N THR A 323 -4.67 -1.90 -0.67
CA THR A 323 -3.29 -2.15 -0.29
C THR A 323 -2.82 -3.43 -0.97
N ASP A 324 -1.72 -3.36 -1.72
CA ASP A 324 -1.10 -4.54 -2.30
C ASP A 324 -0.83 -5.59 -1.19
N PRO A 325 -0.97 -6.90 -1.46
CA PRO A 325 -0.78 -7.95 -0.44
C PRO A 325 0.59 -7.92 0.26
N SER A 326 1.61 -7.31 -0.36
CA SER A 326 2.92 -7.07 0.25
C SER A 326 2.92 -5.96 1.31
N GLY A 327 1.89 -5.11 1.35
CA GLY A 327 1.79 -3.92 2.18
C GLY A 327 2.56 -2.70 1.63
N VAL A 328 3.12 -2.79 0.42
CA VAL A 328 3.86 -1.70 -0.24
C VAL A 328 2.91 -0.81 -1.04
N GLY A 329 3.19 0.50 -1.09
CA GLY A 329 2.39 1.49 -1.79
C GLY A 329 1.43 2.26 -0.88
N ALA A 330 0.46 2.95 -1.49
CA ALA A 330 -0.50 3.79 -0.78
C ALA A 330 -1.64 2.96 -0.16
N THR A 331 -2.11 3.40 1.00
CA THR A 331 -3.40 2.98 1.56
C THR A 331 -4.48 3.91 1.03
N LEU A 332 -5.33 3.36 0.18
CA LEU A 332 -6.31 4.13 -0.59
C LEU A 332 -7.73 3.89 -0.06
N PRO A 333 -8.67 4.83 -0.23
CA PRO A 333 -10.06 4.69 0.25
C PRO A 333 -10.96 3.87 -0.68
N PHE A 334 -10.45 3.47 -1.85
CA PHE A 334 -11.18 2.71 -2.85
C PHE A 334 -10.64 1.29 -3.01
N THR A 335 -11.48 0.38 -3.49
CA THR A 335 -11.06 -0.96 -3.92
C THR A 335 -11.02 -1.00 -5.44
N THR A 336 -9.89 -1.45 -6.00
CA THR A 336 -9.71 -1.64 -7.44
C THR A 336 -10.19 -3.03 -7.85
N TYR A 337 -10.80 -3.12 -9.02
CA TYR A 337 -11.19 -4.36 -9.68
C TYR A 337 -10.73 -4.29 -11.13
N GLU A 338 -9.82 -5.16 -11.54
CA GLU A 338 -9.43 -5.30 -12.94
C GLU A 338 -10.60 -5.92 -13.71
N ALA A 339 -10.86 -5.43 -14.93
CA ALA A 339 -12.00 -5.84 -15.73
C ALA A 339 -11.88 -7.30 -16.20
N GLU A 340 -10.67 -7.71 -16.54
CA GLU A 340 -10.29 -9.05 -17.00
C GLU A 340 -10.41 -10.13 -15.92
N ASP A 341 -10.33 -9.74 -14.64
CA ASP A 341 -10.58 -10.62 -13.48
C ASP A 341 -12.08 -10.82 -13.22
N GLY A 342 -12.93 -9.98 -13.82
CA GLY A 342 -14.38 -10.04 -13.72
C GLY A 342 -15.03 -11.14 -14.58
N THR A 343 -16.35 -11.25 -14.50
CA THR A 343 -17.13 -12.00 -15.48
C THR A 343 -17.47 -11.08 -16.64
N TYR A 344 -17.19 -11.47 -17.87
CA TYR A 344 -17.46 -10.60 -19.01
C TYR A 344 -18.02 -11.35 -20.22
N LYS A 345 -18.70 -10.58 -21.07
CA LYS A 345 -19.02 -10.94 -22.44
C LYS A 345 -18.49 -9.82 -23.33
N GLY A 346 -17.47 -10.13 -24.12
CA GLY A 346 -16.72 -9.17 -24.92
C GLY A 346 -15.43 -9.82 -25.40
N THR A 347 -14.46 -9.00 -25.80
CA THR A 347 -13.14 -9.48 -26.23
C THR A 347 -12.08 -9.05 -25.22
N ALA A 348 -11.46 -10.00 -24.53
CA ALA A 348 -10.31 -9.71 -23.68
C ALA A 348 -9.09 -9.34 -24.54
N LEU A 349 -8.36 -8.31 -24.13
CA LEU A 349 -7.03 -8.02 -24.64
C LEU A 349 -6.04 -8.90 -23.90
N SER A 350 -5.24 -9.67 -24.65
CA SER A 350 -4.14 -10.42 -24.06
C SER A 350 -3.00 -9.48 -23.65
N PRO A 351 -2.18 -9.85 -22.64
CA PRO A 351 -1.03 -9.06 -22.21
C PRO A 351 -0.11 -8.69 -23.38
N ASP A 352 0.09 -7.39 -23.59
CA ASP A 352 1.05 -6.86 -24.57
C ASP A 352 1.79 -5.66 -23.98
N ARG A 353 3.07 -5.52 -24.29
CA ARG A 353 3.92 -4.39 -23.89
C ARG A 353 4.43 -3.58 -25.08
N THR A 354 3.97 -3.91 -26.28
CA THR A 354 4.34 -3.22 -27.51
C THR A 354 3.77 -1.81 -27.48
N TYR A 355 4.65 -0.80 -27.44
CA TYR A 355 4.24 0.60 -27.50
C TYR A 355 3.32 0.85 -28.69
N LEU A 356 2.32 1.73 -28.52
CA LEU A 356 1.22 2.01 -29.46
C LEU A 356 0.15 0.91 -29.55
N THR A 357 0.12 -0.04 -28.62
CA THR A 357 -1.00 -0.98 -28.49
C THR A 357 -1.86 -0.62 -27.29
N LEU A 358 -3.17 -0.88 -27.41
CA LEU A 358 -4.12 -0.60 -26.34
C LEU A 358 -3.78 -1.38 -25.05
N ALA A 359 -3.44 -2.65 -25.19
CA ALA A 359 -3.02 -3.51 -24.08
C ALA A 359 -1.75 -2.98 -23.37
N SER A 360 -0.81 -2.37 -24.09
CA SER A 360 0.39 -1.79 -23.45
C SER A 360 0.09 -0.65 -22.48
N GLU A 361 -1.07 -0.01 -22.60
CA GLU A 361 -1.49 1.07 -21.69
C GLU A 361 -2.63 0.66 -20.76
N ALA A 362 -2.98 -0.61 -20.71
CA ALA A 362 -3.94 -1.17 -19.77
C ALA A 362 -3.23 -1.62 -18.47
N SER A 363 -3.89 -1.48 -17.32
CA SER A 363 -3.41 -2.05 -16.05
C SER A 363 -3.28 -3.56 -16.20
N GLY A 364 -2.25 -4.17 -15.63
CA GLY A 364 -2.01 -5.60 -15.86
C GLY A 364 -1.57 -5.97 -17.29
N ARG A 365 -1.65 -5.01 -18.23
CA ARG A 365 -1.56 -5.14 -19.68
C ARG A 365 -2.76 -5.85 -20.32
N GLU A 366 -3.86 -5.94 -19.59
CA GLU A 366 -5.09 -6.63 -20.00
C GLU A 366 -6.28 -5.69 -19.83
N ALA A 367 -7.35 -5.94 -20.57
CA ALA A 367 -8.60 -5.19 -20.48
C ALA A 367 -9.70 -5.94 -21.23
N VAL A 368 -10.95 -5.50 -21.13
CA VAL A 368 -12.07 -6.10 -21.85
C VAL A 368 -12.71 -5.10 -22.80
N THR A 369 -12.78 -5.42 -24.09
CA THR A 369 -13.41 -4.59 -25.12
C THR A 369 -14.84 -5.06 -25.43
N LEU A 370 -15.79 -4.14 -25.31
CA LEU A 370 -17.22 -4.30 -25.59
C LEU A 370 -17.52 -3.69 -26.96
N THR A 371 -18.07 -4.47 -27.89
CA THR A 371 -18.34 -4.00 -29.27
C THR A 371 -19.78 -4.24 -29.70
N GLN A 372 -20.41 -5.30 -29.18
CA GLN A 372 -21.78 -5.66 -29.50
C GLN A 372 -22.73 -5.16 -28.41
N THR A 373 -23.96 -4.82 -28.80
CA THR A 373 -25.02 -4.58 -27.81
C THR A 373 -25.21 -5.83 -26.95
N GLY A 374 -25.20 -5.65 -25.63
CA GLY A 374 -25.25 -6.72 -24.64
C GLY A 374 -23.90 -7.33 -24.27
N ASP A 375 -22.78 -6.80 -24.77
CA ASP A 375 -21.45 -7.04 -24.21
C ASP A 375 -21.31 -6.32 -22.87
N TYR A 376 -20.63 -6.93 -21.89
CA TYR A 376 -20.50 -6.39 -20.54
C TYR A 376 -19.22 -6.84 -19.81
N VAL A 377 -18.88 -6.11 -18.74
CA VAL A 377 -18.00 -6.53 -17.64
C VAL A 377 -18.80 -6.51 -16.33
N GLU A 378 -18.62 -7.53 -15.50
CA GLU A 378 -19.19 -7.66 -14.17
C GLU A 378 -18.10 -7.86 -13.12
N ILE A 379 -18.17 -7.04 -12.08
CA ILE A 379 -17.39 -7.22 -10.86
C ILE A 379 -18.33 -7.47 -9.69
N LYS A 380 -17.84 -8.22 -8.70
CA LYS A 380 -18.54 -8.40 -7.42
C LYS A 380 -17.88 -7.53 -6.37
N LEU A 381 -18.63 -6.55 -5.85
CA LEU A 381 -18.11 -5.65 -4.83
C LEU A 381 -17.70 -6.43 -3.57
N THR A 382 -16.47 -6.26 -3.10
CA THR A 382 -15.98 -6.83 -1.84
C THR A 382 -16.25 -5.92 -0.65
N LYS A 383 -16.55 -4.64 -0.90
CA LYS A 383 -16.88 -3.62 0.10
C LYS A 383 -18.08 -2.79 -0.40
N PRO A 384 -18.82 -2.12 0.51
CA PRO A 384 -19.83 -1.17 0.10
C PRO A 384 -19.24 -0.04 -0.76
N ALA A 385 -19.99 0.42 -1.74
CA ALA A 385 -19.61 1.55 -2.58
C ALA A 385 -20.85 2.32 -3.04
N ASN A 386 -20.78 3.65 -3.09
CA ASN A 386 -21.83 4.49 -3.67
C ASN A 386 -21.37 5.18 -4.95
N ALA A 387 -20.09 5.06 -5.29
CA ALA A 387 -19.48 5.66 -6.46
C ALA A 387 -18.42 4.74 -7.05
N ILE A 388 -18.13 4.98 -8.33
CA ILE A 388 -16.99 4.38 -9.01
C ILE A 388 -16.18 5.44 -9.76
N ASN A 389 -14.90 5.17 -9.92
CA ASN A 389 -14.02 5.75 -10.92
C ASN A 389 -13.64 4.65 -11.92
N LEU A 390 -14.03 4.81 -13.18
CA LEU A 390 -13.83 3.85 -14.25
C LEU A 390 -12.66 4.32 -15.12
N ARG A 391 -11.67 3.45 -15.33
CA ARG A 391 -10.66 3.64 -16.39
C ARG A 391 -11.12 2.93 -17.65
N TYR A 392 -11.15 3.66 -18.76
CA TYR A 392 -11.72 3.19 -20.02
C TYR A 392 -11.06 3.82 -21.24
N SER A 393 -11.25 3.23 -22.40
CA SER A 393 -10.92 3.82 -23.69
C SER A 393 -12.13 3.83 -24.61
N LEU A 394 -12.32 4.95 -25.30
CA LEU A 394 -13.22 5.09 -26.44
C LEU A 394 -12.39 5.39 -27.70
N PRO A 395 -12.92 5.06 -28.90
CA PRO A 395 -12.37 5.57 -30.15
C PRO A 395 -12.28 7.11 -30.13
N ASP A 396 -11.26 7.65 -30.78
CA ASP A 396 -11.20 9.10 -31.05
C ASP A 396 -12.06 9.49 -32.25
N SER A 397 -12.39 10.77 -32.36
CA SER A 397 -12.95 11.37 -33.57
C SER A 397 -11.87 11.63 -34.61
N SER A 398 -12.27 11.69 -35.89
CA SER A 398 -11.33 11.88 -37.00
C SER A 398 -10.58 13.22 -36.96
N ASP A 399 -11.05 14.19 -36.19
CA ASP A 399 -10.47 15.51 -36.03
C ASP A 399 -9.75 15.72 -34.68
N GLY A 400 -9.61 14.67 -33.87
CA GLY A 400 -8.86 14.70 -32.61
C GLY A 400 -9.53 15.47 -31.48
N ARG A 401 -10.85 15.67 -31.57
CA ARG A 401 -11.64 16.38 -30.55
C ARG A 401 -12.29 15.45 -29.53
N GLY A 402 -12.13 14.13 -29.68
CA GLY A 402 -12.88 13.13 -28.96
C GLY A 402 -14.32 12.97 -29.45
N ILE A 403 -14.99 11.97 -28.87
CA ILE A 403 -16.44 11.76 -28.92
C ILE A 403 -16.98 11.67 -27.50
N ASP A 404 -18.25 11.99 -27.31
CA ASP A 404 -18.99 11.73 -26.07
C ASP A 404 -19.91 10.52 -26.27
N ALA A 405 -20.00 9.65 -25.27
CA ALA A 405 -20.86 8.46 -25.28
C ALA A 405 -21.34 8.10 -23.87
N THR A 406 -22.38 7.29 -23.79
CA THR A 406 -22.82 6.67 -22.54
C THR A 406 -22.30 5.24 -22.42
N LEU A 407 -22.24 4.73 -21.20
CA LEU A 407 -22.14 3.31 -20.91
C LEU A 407 -23.11 2.94 -19.79
N SER A 408 -24.01 2.00 -20.07
CA SER A 408 -25.02 1.59 -19.11
C SER A 408 -24.43 0.80 -17.94
N ALA A 409 -25.00 1.05 -16.75
CA ALA A 409 -24.57 0.42 -15.50
C ALA A 409 -25.74 -0.25 -14.77
N TYR A 410 -25.47 -1.38 -14.12
CA TYR A 410 -26.45 -2.15 -13.38
C TYR A 410 -25.90 -2.64 -12.05
N ALA A 411 -26.75 -2.67 -11.01
CA ALA A 411 -26.48 -3.34 -9.74
C ALA A 411 -27.49 -4.49 -9.57
N ASP A 412 -26.98 -5.72 -9.50
CA ASP A 412 -27.80 -6.94 -9.41
C ASP A 412 -28.90 -7.00 -10.49
N GLY A 413 -28.54 -6.63 -11.72
CA GLY A 413 -29.43 -6.58 -12.88
C GLY A 413 -30.42 -5.40 -12.91
N LYS A 414 -30.39 -4.50 -11.92
CA LYS A 414 -31.21 -3.29 -11.90
C LYS A 414 -30.42 -2.09 -12.42
N ALA A 415 -31.01 -1.33 -13.33
CA ALA A 415 -30.36 -0.16 -13.91
C ALA A 415 -29.93 0.87 -12.85
N LEU A 416 -28.76 1.44 -13.07
CA LEU A 416 -28.21 2.60 -12.40
C LEU A 416 -28.23 3.79 -13.37
N THR A 417 -27.73 4.94 -12.93
CA THR A 417 -27.43 6.05 -13.83
C THR A 417 -26.31 5.64 -14.79
N ASP A 418 -26.50 5.86 -16.09
CA ASP A 418 -25.48 5.60 -17.11
C ASP A 418 -24.26 6.50 -16.91
N LEU A 419 -23.07 5.94 -17.15
CA LEU A 419 -21.83 6.69 -17.10
C LEU A 419 -21.75 7.62 -18.31
N GLN A 420 -21.26 8.83 -18.09
CA GLN A 420 -20.89 9.77 -19.15
C GLN A 420 -19.41 9.60 -19.45
N LEU A 421 -19.10 9.20 -20.67
CA LEU A 421 -17.76 8.91 -21.16
C LEU A 421 -17.38 9.88 -22.28
N THR A 422 -16.09 10.16 -22.41
CA THR A 422 -15.53 10.97 -23.49
C THR A 422 -14.13 10.49 -23.87
N SER A 423 -13.74 10.59 -25.14
CA SER A 423 -12.34 10.43 -25.56
C SER A 423 -11.57 11.74 -25.63
N ARG A 424 -12.19 12.87 -25.28
CA ARG A 424 -11.60 14.22 -25.43
C ARG A 424 -10.24 14.39 -24.74
N TYR A 425 -10.01 13.69 -23.62
CA TYR A 425 -8.78 13.80 -22.82
C TYR A 425 -7.85 12.60 -22.96
N ALA A 426 -8.27 11.62 -23.75
CA ALA A 426 -7.43 10.53 -24.24
C ALA A 426 -6.87 10.93 -25.62
N TRP A 427 -6.04 10.05 -26.16
CA TRP A 427 -5.44 10.14 -27.49
C TRP A 427 -4.50 11.34 -27.70
N VAL A 428 -3.23 11.02 -27.88
CA VAL A 428 -2.26 11.91 -28.51
C VAL A 428 -1.56 11.18 -29.65
N TYR A 429 -0.96 11.94 -30.56
CA TYR A 429 -0.48 11.45 -31.85
C TYR A 429 0.91 11.98 -32.19
N GLY A 430 1.55 11.28 -33.13
CA GLY A 430 2.81 11.70 -33.74
C GLY A 430 4.04 11.54 -32.85
N ALA A 431 5.12 12.21 -33.28
CA ALA A 431 6.38 12.28 -32.54
C ALA A 431 6.33 13.38 -31.46
N TYR A 432 7.18 13.28 -30.45
CA TYR A 432 7.29 14.32 -29.43
C TYR A 432 7.80 15.66 -30.03
N PRO A 433 7.22 16.83 -29.66
CA PRO A 433 6.10 17.00 -28.75
C PRO A 433 4.77 16.55 -29.38
N TYR A 434 4.05 15.69 -28.66
CA TYR A 434 2.83 15.06 -29.16
C TYR A 434 1.72 16.08 -29.41
N THR A 435 0.87 15.77 -30.40
CA THR A 435 -0.29 16.60 -30.75
C THR A 435 -1.59 15.84 -30.51
N ASN A 436 -2.73 16.51 -30.65
CA ASN A 436 -4.05 15.88 -30.69
C ASN A 436 -4.57 15.75 -32.14
N ASN A 437 -3.68 15.45 -33.11
CA ASN A 437 -4.03 15.36 -34.53
C ASN A 437 -3.91 13.91 -35.05
N PRO A 438 -5.03 13.19 -35.24
CA PRO A 438 -5.01 11.82 -35.75
C PRO A 438 -4.30 11.63 -37.10
N GLY A 439 -4.21 12.69 -37.91
CA GLY A 439 -3.52 12.67 -39.21
C GLY A 439 -2.01 12.42 -39.10
N GLU A 440 -1.42 12.57 -37.92
CA GLU A 440 0.00 12.30 -37.66
C GLU A 440 0.29 10.81 -37.38
N GLY A 441 -0.74 9.99 -37.17
CA GLY A 441 -0.60 8.57 -36.84
C GLY A 441 -0.02 8.33 -35.45
N GLN A 442 0.40 7.10 -35.16
CA GLN A 442 1.01 6.71 -33.88
C GLN A 442 0.18 7.11 -32.65
N GLY A 443 -1.13 6.87 -32.69
CA GLY A 443 -2.02 7.14 -31.55
C GLY A 443 -1.57 6.38 -30.30
N HIS A 444 -1.60 7.05 -29.15
CA HIS A 444 -1.27 6.53 -27.82
C HIS A 444 -1.94 7.37 -26.74
N ARG A 445 -1.73 7.07 -25.45
CA ARG A 445 -2.49 7.64 -24.31
C ARG A 445 -3.98 7.33 -24.45
N PHE A 446 -4.29 6.06 -24.67
CA PHE A 446 -5.61 5.60 -25.13
C PHE A 446 -6.72 5.69 -24.08
N PHE A 447 -6.35 5.71 -22.80
CA PHE A 447 -7.29 5.61 -21.69
C PHE A 447 -7.52 6.97 -21.02
N ASP A 448 -8.76 7.16 -20.57
CA ASP A 448 -9.15 8.21 -19.65
C ASP A 448 -9.85 7.59 -18.43
N GLU A 449 -10.16 8.42 -17.43
CA GLU A 449 -10.94 8.02 -16.26
C GLU A 449 -12.19 8.89 -16.12
N THR A 450 -13.31 8.28 -15.73
CA THR A 450 -14.55 8.99 -15.40
C THR A 450 -15.04 8.57 -14.03
N ARG A 451 -15.71 9.47 -13.33
CA ARG A 451 -16.21 9.22 -11.98
C ARG A 451 -17.71 9.46 -11.91
N ILE A 452 -18.43 8.58 -11.22
CA ILE A 452 -19.88 8.68 -11.03
C ILE A 452 -20.27 8.28 -9.62
N ASN A 453 -21.22 9.02 -9.03
CA ASN A 453 -21.91 8.65 -7.80
C ASN A 453 -23.34 8.20 -8.16
N PHE A 454 -23.76 7.04 -7.66
CA PHE A 454 -25.06 6.44 -7.96
C PHE A 454 -26.21 6.98 -7.09
N GLY A 455 -25.92 7.89 -6.15
CA GLY A 455 -26.89 8.46 -5.22
C GLY A 455 -27.39 7.50 -4.14
N LYS A 456 -26.82 6.29 -4.08
CA LYS A 456 -27.15 5.24 -3.11
C LYS A 456 -25.93 4.35 -2.86
N THR A 457 -25.76 3.86 -1.64
CA THR A 457 -24.75 2.85 -1.32
C THR A 457 -25.19 1.47 -1.80
N LEU A 458 -24.37 0.87 -2.64
CA LEU A 458 -24.42 -0.53 -3.03
C LEU A 458 -23.70 -1.35 -1.95
N PRO A 459 -24.31 -2.39 -1.37
CA PRO A 459 -23.66 -3.22 -0.36
C PRO A 459 -22.54 -4.08 -0.95
N ALA A 460 -21.62 -4.53 -0.10
CA ALA A 460 -20.70 -5.62 -0.46
C ALA A 460 -21.50 -6.85 -0.94
N GLY A 461 -20.98 -7.53 -1.95
CA GLY A 461 -21.62 -8.66 -2.62
C GLY A 461 -22.47 -8.28 -3.84
N THR A 462 -22.80 -7.00 -4.02
CA THR A 462 -23.49 -6.50 -5.23
C THR A 462 -22.68 -6.86 -6.47
N VAL A 463 -23.36 -7.37 -7.50
CA VAL A 463 -22.78 -7.51 -8.84
C VAL A 463 -22.99 -6.20 -9.59
N LEU A 464 -21.91 -5.45 -9.77
CA LEU A 464 -21.89 -4.25 -10.58
C LEU A 464 -21.52 -4.64 -12.02
N ARG A 465 -22.40 -4.32 -12.96
CA ARG A 465 -22.22 -4.57 -14.39
C ARG A 465 -22.09 -3.25 -15.14
N LEU A 466 -21.10 -3.17 -16.02
CA LEU A 466 -20.97 -2.15 -17.05
C LEU A 466 -21.25 -2.81 -18.40
N GLN A 467 -22.24 -2.34 -19.16
CA GLN A 467 -22.76 -3.02 -20.33
C GLN A 467 -22.96 -2.03 -21.47
N LYS A 468 -22.56 -2.41 -22.69
CA LYS A 468 -22.90 -1.67 -23.91
C LYS A 468 -24.33 -1.99 -24.31
N ASP A 469 -25.26 -1.10 -24.04
CA ASP A 469 -26.65 -1.19 -24.46
C ASP A 469 -26.90 -0.55 -25.83
N ALA A 470 -28.15 -0.60 -26.31
CA ALA A 470 -28.52 -0.02 -27.60
C ALA A 470 -28.38 1.52 -27.64
N GLY A 471 -28.46 2.17 -26.48
CA GLY A 471 -28.23 3.61 -26.33
C GLY A 471 -26.76 4.01 -26.25
N ASP A 472 -25.86 3.06 -26.02
CA ASP A 472 -24.43 3.28 -25.88
C ASP A 472 -23.77 3.26 -27.27
N THR A 473 -23.58 4.44 -27.84
CA THR A 473 -23.35 4.63 -29.28
C THR A 473 -21.90 4.52 -29.75
N ALA A 474 -20.90 4.52 -28.87
CA ALA A 474 -19.50 4.39 -29.31
C ALA A 474 -19.28 3.02 -29.96
N SER A 475 -18.43 2.94 -31.00
CA SER A 475 -18.21 1.69 -31.72
C SER A 475 -17.53 0.61 -30.87
N SER A 476 -16.79 1.01 -29.84
CA SER A 476 -16.19 0.12 -28.86
C SER A 476 -16.00 0.83 -27.52
N TYR A 477 -15.98 0.04 -26.45
CA TYR A 477 -15.64 0.47 -25.09
C TYR A 477 -14.61 -0.51 -24.55
N THR A 478 -13.39 -0.06 -24.28
CA THR A 478 -12.40 -0.91 -23.61
C THR A 478 -12.38 -0.55 -22.14
N ILE A 479 -12.75 -1.50 -21.30
CA ILE A 479 -12.87 -1.38 -19.85
C ILE A 479 -11.60 -1.98 -19.24
N ASP A 480 -10.85 -1.16 -18.52
CA ASP A 480 -9.58 -1.53 -17.91
C ASP A 480 -9.78 -1.90 -16.45
N LEU A 481 -10.13 -0.91 -15.62
CA LEU A 481 -10.35 -1.14 -14.19
C LEU A 481 -11.48 -0.28 -13.64
N ILE A 482 -12.02 -0.73 -12.51
CA ILE A 482 -13.03 -0.03 -11.73
C ILE A 482 -12.49 0.19 -10.32
N GLU A 483 -12.41 1.43 -9.87
CA GLU A 483 -12.21 1.77 -8.47
C GLU A 483 -13.57 2.07 -7.84
N ALA A 484 -13.97 1.31 -6.81
CA ALA A 484 -15.24 1.51 -6.11
C ALA A 484 -15.02 1.96 -4.66
N GLU A 485 -15.76 2.97 -4.21
CA GLU A 485 -15.67 3.51 -2.85
C GLU A 485 -16.97 4.18 -2.38
N GLU A 486 -16.97 4.54 -1.10
CA GLU A 486 -17.96 5.44 -0.53
C GLU A 486 -17.42 6.88 -0.54
N THR A 487 -18.14 7.81 -1.16
CA THR A 487 -17.73 9.22 -1.30
C THR A 487 -17.66 10.02 0.01
N GLY A 488 -18.11 9.45 1.13
CA GLY A 488 -18.43 10.19 2.35
C GLY A 488 -19.58 11.19 2.16
N VAL A 489 -19.92 11.93 3.23
CA VAL A 489 -20.83 13.08 3.15
C VAL A 489 -20.05 14.36 2.86
N ALA A 490 -20.67 15.30 2.16
CA ALA A 490 -20.06 16.60 1.93
C ALA A 490 -19.78 17.29 3.29
N ALA A 491 -18.51 17.60 3.55
CA ALA A 491 -18.12 18.26 4.79
C ALA A 491 -18.81 19.63 4.93
N THR A 492 -19.09 20.01 6.17
CA THR A 492 -19.67 21.33 6.49
C THR A 492 -18.58 22.32 6.92
N LEU A 493 -18.92 23.62 6.95
CA LEU A 493 -18.02 24.70 7.36
C LEU A 493 -17.29 24.38 8.69
N PRO A 494 -15.96 24.18 8.68
CA PRO A 494 -15.20 23.88 9.89
C PRO A 494 -14.91 25.13 10.74
N SER A 495 -14.64 24.92 12.03
CA SER A 495 -14.18 25.99 12.93
C SER A 495 -12.88 26.61 12.42
N GLY A 496 -12.73 27.93 12.55
CA GLY A 496 -11.56 28.67 12.04
C GLY A 496 -11.62 29.00 10.54
N TYR A 497 -12.75 28.73 9.86
CA TYR A 497 -12.95 29.05 8.45
C TYR A 497 -14.12 30.02 8.23
N VAL A 498 -14.15 30.65 7.06
CA VAL A 498 -15.29 31.41 6.51
C VAL A 498 -15.76 30.71 5.24
N SER A 499 -17.07 30.62 5.04
CA SER A 499 -17.62 30.05 3.80
C SER A 499 -17.44 31.03 2.62
N ALA A 500 -16.96 30.51 1.50
CA ALA A 500 -16.85 31.26 0.25
C ALA A 500 -18.22 31.78 -0.24
N ALA A 501 -19.29 31.01 -0.03
CA ALA A 501 -20.66 31.43 -0.34
C ALA A 501 -21.09 32.67 0.45
N ALA A 502 -20.68 32.78 1.73
CA ALA A 502 -20.94 33.97 2.55
C ALA A 502 -20.14 35.20 2.06
N LEU A 503 -19.09 34.98 1.28
CA LEU A 503 -18.29 36.02 0.62
C LEU A 503 -18.68 36.25 -0.84
N GLY A 504 -19.81 35.67 -1.29
CA GLY A 504 -20.34 35.87 -2.65
C GLY A 504 -19.74 34.98 -3.73
N VAL A 505 -18.93 33.98 -3.37
CA VAL A 505 -18.37 33.00 -4.31
C VAL A 505 -19.26 31.75 -4.30
N VAL A 506 -19.97 31.51 -5.39
CA VAL A 506 -20.90 30.39 -5.54
C VAL A 506 -20.47 29.47 -6.70
N PRO A 507 -20.65 28.14 -6.59
CA PRO A 507 -20.36 27.23 -7.69
C PRO A 507 -21.36 27.39 -8.84
N GLY A 508 -20.93 27.06 -10.06
CA GLY A 508 -21.73 27.12 -11.28
C GLY A 508 -20.90 27.42 -12.53
N GLU A 509 -21.58 27.81 -13.61
CA GLU A 509 -20.97 28.06 -14.93
C GLU A 509 -20.17 29.37 -15.02
N GLN A 510 -20.35 30.27 -14.06
CA GLN A 510 -19.68 31.57 -14.04
C GLN A 510 -18.23 31.41 -13.59
N ASP A 511 -17.33 32.15 -14.24
CA ASP A 511 -15.94 32.22 -13.80
C ASP A 511 -15.83 32.97 -12.47
N VAL A 512 -15.28 32.30 -11.46
CA VAL A 512 -15.13 32.83 -10.10
C VAL A 512 -13.69 33.20 -9.75
N THR A 513 -12.74 33.16 -10.70
CA THR A 513 -11.30 33.33 -10.42
C THR A 513 -10.98 34.57 -9.58
N THR A 514 -11.46 35.74 -10.01
CA THR A 514 -11.24 37.01 -9.30
C THR A 514 -11.93 37.02 -7.93
N ALA A 515 -13.17 36.54 -7.87
CA ALA A 515 -13.96 36.51 -6.64
C ALA A 515 -13.34 35.56 -5.60
N LEU A 516 -12.82 34.41 -6.03
CA LEU A 516 -12.17 33.42 -5.17
C LEU A 516 -10.83 33.92 -4.62
N ASN A 517 -10.00 34.56 -5.44
CA ASN A 517 -8.79 35.24 -4.97
C ASN A 517 -9.11 36.32 -3.91
N ASN A 518 -10.14 37.12 -4.14
CA ASN A 518 -10.59 38.14 -3.19
C ASN A 518 -11.12 37.52 -1.88
N ALA A 519 -11.85 36.41 -1.97
CA ALA A 519 -12.37 35.69 -0.82
C ALA A 519 -11.24 35.07 0.04
N LEU A 520 -10.20 34.50 -0.59
CA LEU A 520 -9.03 33.97 0.10
C LEU A 520 -8.30 35.07 0.89
N ASN A 521 -8.06 36.22 0.25
CA ASN A 521 -7.45 37.37 0.90
C ASN A 521 -8.30 37.88 2.07
N THR A 522 -9.62 37.91 1.89
CA THR A 522 -10.56 38.31 2.95
C THR A 522 -10.49 37.35 4.14
N ALA A 523 -10.49 36.03 3.91
CA ALA A 523 -10.37 35.03 4.97
C ALA A 523 -9.03 35.15 5.71
N LYS A 524 -7.92 35.30 4.96
CA LYS A 524 -6.58 35.52 5.52
C LYS A 524 -6.53 36.74 6.44
N ASN A 525 -7.07 37.87 6.01
CA ASN A 525 -7.11 39.11 6.79
C ASN A 525 -7.96 39.00 8.07
N GLN A 526 -8.86 38.02 8.14
CA GLN A 526 -9.63 37.69 9.34
C GLN A 526 -8.93 36.65 10.24
N GLY A 527 -7.73 36.19 9.88
CA GLY A 527 -7.03 35.12 10.57
C GLY A 527 -7.71 33.75 10.42
N LYS A 528 -8.47 33.54 9.34
CA LYS A 528 -9.27 32.35 9.07
C LYS A 528 -8.88 31.70 7.75
N GLY A 529 -9.28 30.44 7.57
CA GLY A 529 -9.26 29.77 6.26
C GLY A 529 -10.51 30.06 5.43
N LEU A 530 -10.45 29.79 4.13
CA LEU A 530 -11.59 29.80 3.23
C LEU A 530 -12.10 28.38 3.02
N PHE A 531 -13.39 28.16 3.29
CA PHE A 531 -14.07 26.90 3.03
C PHE A 531 -14.93 27.03 1.77
N LEU A 532 -14.74 26.13 0.81
CA LEU A 532 -15.55 25.99 -0.39
C LEU A 532 -16.63 24.92 -0.16
N PRO A 533 -17.92 25.28 -0.12
CA PRO A 533 -19.01 24.30 -0.13
C PRO A 533 -18.97 23.39 -1.36
N ALA A 534 -19.71 22.30 -1.31
CA ALA A 534 -19.89 21.39 -2.45
C ALA A 534 -20.37 22.14 -3.70
N GLY A 535 -19.84 21.73 -4.85
CA GLY A 535 -20.12 22.31 -6.16
C GLY A 535 -18.86 22.46 -7.02
N THR A 536 -19.09 22.84 -8.28
CA THR A 536 -18.04 23.07 -9.28
C THR A 536 -17.81 24.57 -9.44
N TYR A 537 -16.57 25.02 -9.26
CA TYR A 537 -16.15 26.41 -9.36
C TYR A 537 -15.26 26.56 -10.58
N LYS A 538 -15.76 27.24 -11.61
CA LYS A 538 -15.01 27.49 -12.83
C LYS A 538 -13.94 28.57 -12.59
N ILE A 539 -12.69 28.27 -12.93
CA ILE A 539 -11.55 29.18 -12.82
C ILE A 539 -10.83 29.29 -14.17
N SER A 540 -10.75 30.50 -14.70
CA SER A 540 -10.07 30.79 -15.98
C SER A 540 -8.58 31.11 -15.84
N ASP A 541 -8.11 31.30 -14.60
CA ASP A 541 -6.71 31.58 -14.27
C ASP A 541 -6.38 31.09 -12.85
N ARG A 542 -5.16 31.34 -12.38
CA ARG A 542 -4.64 30.82 -11.11
C ARG A 542 -5.32 31.43 -9.89
N ILE A 543 -5.50 30.60 -8.89
CA ILE A 543 -5.85 31.02 -7.52
C ILE A 543 -4.57 31.12 -6.70
N ASN A 544 -4.27 32.30 -6.19
CA ASN A 544 -2.99 32.59 -5.55
C ASN A 544 -2.99 32.15 -4.09
N LEU A 545 -1.98 31.37 -3.72
CA LEU A 545 -1.72 30.89 -2.37
C LEU A 545 -0.53 31.67 -1.80
N SER A 546 -0.82 32.59 -0.88
CA SER A 546 0.22 33.34 -0.17
C SER A 546 -0.06 33.29 1.33
N GLY A 547 0.37 32.21 1.98
CA GLY A 547 0.11 31.99 3.41
C GLY A 547 -1.39 31.90 3.76
N VAL A 548 -2.15 31.06 3.05
CA VAL A 548 -3.62 30.94 3.17
C VAL A 548 -4.06 29.51 3.44
N LYS A 549 -5.25 29.32 3.99
CA LYS A 549 -5.88 28.00 4.14
C LYS A 549 -7.10 27.90 3.23
N LEU A 550 -7.15 26.88 2.38
CA LEU A 550 -8.23 26.57 1.46
C LEU A 550 -8.70 25.14 1.70
N ARG A 551 -9.99 24.94 1.96
CA ARG A 551 -10.55 23.59 2.19
C ARG A 551 -11.87 23.42 1.43
N GLY A 552 -12.02 22.32 0.72
CA GLY A 552 -13.30 21.93 0.11
C GLY A 552 -14.13 21.00 0.99
N ALA A 553 -15.28 20.58 0.47
CA ALA A 553 -16.20 19.66 1.13
C ALA A 553 -15.86 18.16 0.93
N GLY A 554 -14.74 17.85 0.28
CA GLY A 554 -14.31 16.50 -0.11
C GLY A 554 -14.03 16.40 -1.62
N VAL A 555 -13.14 15.48 -2.02
CA VAL A 555 -12.72 15.33 -3.43
C VAL A 555 -13.87 14.99 -4.38
N TRP A 556 -14.92 14.33 -3.88
CA TRP A 556 -16.16 14.04 -4.63
C TRP A 556 -17.14 15.22 -4.70
N HIS A 557 -16.99 16.21 -3.82
CA HIS A 557 -18.02 17.21 -3.55
C HIS A 557 -17.64 18.60 -4.03
N THR A 558 -16.37 19.00 -3.93
CA THR A 558 -15.88 20.32 -4.35
C THR A 558 -14.89 20.18 -5.49
N VAL A 559 -15.16 20.86 -6.62
CA VAL A 559 -14.32 20.83 -7.82
C VAL A 559 -13.91 22.25 -8.21
N LEU A 560 -12.61 22.48 -8.37
CA LEU A 560 -12.08 23.62 -9.10
C LEU A 560 -11.88 23.20 -10.56
N ARG A 561 -12.67 23.77 -11.48
CA ARG A 561 -12.64 23.41 -12.90
C ARG A 561 -11.87 24.47 -13.68
N GLY A 562 -10.71 24.12 -14.20
CA GLY A 562 -9.94 24.96 -15.14
C GLY A 562 -10.69 25.17 -16.46
N THR A 563 -10.19 26.09 -17.28
CA THR A 563 -10.73 26.33 -18.64
C THR A 563 -9.62 26.34 -19.66
N GLY A 564 -9.77 25.57 -20.74
CA GLY A 564 -8.68 25.37 -21.71
C GLY A 564 -7.41 24.86 -21.01
N LEU A 565 -6.27 25.50 -21.26
CA LEU A 565 -4.97 25.13 -20.67
C LEU A 565 -4.67 25.84 -19.34
N LYS A 566 -5.67 26.51 -18.74
CA LYS A 566 -5.51 27.39 -17.57
C LYS A 566 -6.35 26.94 -16.38
N GLY A 567 -5.95 27.43 -15.20
CA GLY A 567 -6.56 27.15 -13.91
C GLY A 567 -5.47 26.87 -12.87
N GLY A 568 -5.83 26.12 -11.83
CA GLY A 568 -4.91 25.64 -10.79
C GLY A 568 -4.65 26.64 -9.65
N LEU A 569 -3.79 26.22 -8.73
CA LEU A 569 -3.39 26.94 -7.53
C LEU A 569 -1.91 27.33 -7.64
N PHE A 570 -1.58 28.58 -7.31
CA PHE A 570 -0.22 29.12 -7.44
C PHE A 570 0.38 29.55 -6.11
N GLY A 571 1.43 28.88 -5.66
CA GLY A 571 2.23 29.26 -4.52
C GLY A 571 3.03 30.54 -4.78
N GLN A 572 2.90 31.50 -3.87
CA GLN A 572 3.61 32.78 -3.86
C GLN A 572 4.36 33.00 -2.52
N GLY A 573 4.80 31.90 -1.91
CA GLY A 573 5.45 31.88 -0.60
C GLY A 573 4.50 31.92 0.59
N GLY A 574 5.06 31.80 1.80
CA GLY A 574 4.31 31.66 3.05
C GLY A 574 3.64 30.29 3.22
N THR A 575 3.22 29.98 4.45
CA THR A 575 2.68 28.65 4.79
C THR A 575 1.20 28.54 4.42
N SER A 576 0.90 27.72 3.42
CA SER A 576 -0.46 27.48 2.94
C SER A 576 -0.94 26.05 3.22
N THR A 577 -2.25 25.88 3.37
CA THR A 577 -2.89 24.57 3.52
C THR A 577 -3.98 24.42 2.48
N VAL A 578 -3.97 23.32 1.72
CA VAL A 578 -5.01 22.97 0.75
C VAL A 578 -5.54 21.57 1.03
N GLU A 579 -6.84 21.43 1.24
CA GLU A 579 -7.44 20.15 1.61
C GLU A 579 -8.80 19.84 0.94
N ASN A 580 -9.09 18.56 0.75
CA ASN A 580 -10.45 18.03 0.51
C ASN A 580 -11.16 18.61 -0.71
N LEU A 581 -10.50 18.69 -1.85
CA LEU A 581 -11.09 19.18 -3.10
C LEU A 581 -10.51 18.47 -4.32
N MET A 582 -11.19 18.59 -5.44
CA MET A 582 -10.67 18.21 -6.75
C MET A 582 -10.23 19.44 -7.54
N ILE A 583 -9.17 19.30 -8.33
CA ILE A 583 -8.79 20.20 -9.41
C ILE A 583 -8.90 19.41 -10.72
N ASP A 584 -9.70 19.92 -11.64
CA ASP A 584 -9.97 19.27 -12.93
C ASP A 584 -9.68 20.26 -14.04
N GLY A 585 -8.70 19.98 -14.88
CA GLY A 585 -8.33 20.81 -16.02
C GLY A 585 -9.19 20.54 -17.25
N GLU A 586 -8.78 21.13 -18.38
CA GLU A 586 -9.33 20.81 -19.70
C GLU A 586 -8.22 20.62 -20.74
N ASN A 587 -7.02 20.23 -20.28
CA ASN A 587 -5.90 19.98 -21.20
C ASN A 587 -6.22 18.80 -22.11
N THR A 588 -5.88 18.94 -23.38
CA THR A 588 -6.00 17.89 -24.43
C THR A 588 -4.65 17.57 -25.06
N VAL A 589 -3.60 18.26 -24.63
CA VAL A 589 -2.22 18.14 -25.11
C VAL A 589 -1.27 18.68 -24.04
N ARG A 590 0.01 18.31 -24.14
CA ARG A 590 1.09 18.95 -23.38
C ARG A 590 1.51 20.25 -24.04
N ASP A 591 1.36 21.36 -23.32
CA ASP A 591 1.93 22.66 -23.68
C ASP A 591 2.79 23.17 -22.51
N ASP A 592 4.11 23.04 -22.64
CA ASP A 592 5.05 23.39 -21.58
C ASP A 592 5.05 24.89 -21.26
N ALA A 593 4.80 25.75 -22.26
CA ALA A 593 4.87 27.20 -22.13
C ALA A 593 3.55 27.83 -21.67
N GLY A 594 2.42 27.33 -22.18
CA GLY A 594 1.09 27.89 -21.92
C GLY A 594 0.26 27.13 -20.88
N GLY A 595 0.57 25.87 -20.62
CA GLY A 595 -0.21 25.00 -19.73
C GLY A 595 0.08 25.22 -18.25
N HIS A 596 -0.95 25.44 -17.45
CA HIS A 596 -0.84 25.52 -15.99
C HIS A 596 -0.81 24.12 -15.36
N ALA A 597 -0.03 23.95 -14.28
CA ALA A 597 -0.17 22.80 -13.39
C ALA A 597 -1.36 22.97 -12.42
N ALA A 598 -1.82 21.89 -11.79
CA ALA A 598 -2.83 22.00 -10.74
C ALA A 598 -2.30 22.72 -9.50
N PHE A 599 -1.05 22.46 -9.12
CA PHE A 599 -0.29 23.22 -8.13
C PHE A 599 1.04 23.66 -8.75
N GLU A 600 1.37 24.93 -8.62
CA GLU A 600 2.61 25.46 -9.18
C GLU A 600 3.23 26.52 -8.27
N GLY A 601 4.56 26.64 -8.23
CA GLY A 601 5.26 27.77 -7.61
C GLY A 601 5.82 27.50 -6.22
N ASP A 602 5.99 28.56 -5.43
CA ASP A 602 6.64 28.55 -4.12
C ASP A 602 5.62 28.37 -2.98
N PHE A 603 5.74 27.28 -2.24
CA PHE A 603 4.88 26.96 -1.10
C PHE A 603 5.52 27.32 0.25
N GLY A 604 6.62 28.06 0.27
CA GLY A 604 7.25 28.53 1.50
C GLY A 604 7.62 27.40 2.46
N ALA A 605 7.63 27.71 3.76
CA ALA A 605 7.99 26.74 4.81
C ALA A 605 6.76 26.07 5.43
N GLY A 606 6.73 24.73 5.45
CA GLY A 606 5.76 23.95 6.22
C GLY A 606 4.35 23.91 5.64
N SER A 607 4.18 24.14 4.34
CA SER A 607 2.87 24.04 3.69
C SER A 607 2.35 22.59 3.68
N LEU A 608 1.03 22.45 3.52
CA LEU A 608 0.34 21.17 3.50
C LEU A 608 -0.62 21.08 2.30
N ILE A 609 -0.54 20.00 1.54
CA ILE A 609 -1.54 19.61 0.53
C ILE A 609 -2.06 18.23 0.90
N LYS A 610 -3.36 18.08 1.17
CA LYS A 610 -3.88 16.79 1.67
C LYS A 610 -5.23 16.42 1.08
N ASN A 611 -5.40 15.17 0.69
CA ASN A 611 -6.67 14.64 0.18
C ASN A 611 -7.19 15.48 -0.99
N VAL A 612 -6.40 15.55 -2.05
CA VAL A 612 -6.70 16.30 -3.26
C VAL A 612 -6.69 15.37 -4.47
N TRP A 613 -7.71 15.48 -5.30
CA TRP A 613 -7.77 14.81 -6.60
C TRP A 613 -7.39 15.80 -7.70
N VAL A 614 -6.42 15.46 -8.55
CA VAL A 614 -6.06 16.19 -9.76
C VAL A 614 -6.33 15.37 -11.01
N GLN A 615 -6.90 16.00 -12.04
CA GLN A 615 -7.18 15.40 -13.33
C GLN A 615 -7.03 16.41 -14.47
N HIS A 616 -6.63 15.94 -15.67
CA HIS A 616 -6.64 16.70 -16.93
C HIS A 616 -5.87 18.05 -16.91
N THR A 617 -4.83 18.15 -16.09
CA THR A 617 -3.90 19.28 -16.09
C THR A 617 -2.60 18.96 -16.81
N LYS A 618 -1.74 19.98 -17.03
CA LYS A 618 -0.39 19.74 -17.57
C LYS A 618 0.40 18.85 -16.61
N VAL A 619 0.57 19.32 -15.38
CA VAL A 619 1.28 18.64 -14.29
C VAL A 619 0.34 18.62 -13.09
N GLY A 620 0.45 17.60 -12.23
CA GLY A 620 -0.23 17.61 -10.94
C GLY A 620 0.37 18.68 -10.02
N LEU A 621 1.58 18.44 -9.52
CA LEU A 621 2.31 19.38 -8.66
C LEU A 621 3.64 19.75 -9.30
N TRP A 622 3.83 21.02 -9.67
CA TRP A 622 5.12 21.60 -10.06
C TRP A 622 5.63 22.52 -8.94
N ILE A 623 6.31 21.93 -7.97
CA ILE A 623 6.73 22.64 -6.75
C ILE A 623 8.10 23.25 -7.00
N SER A 624 8.23 24.56 -6.84
CA SER A 624 9.49 25.27 -7.06
C SER A 624 10.10 25.78 -5.75
N GLY A 625 11.42 25.93 -5.75
CA GLY A 625 12.14 26.61 -4.68
C GLY A 625 11.69 28.07 -4.50
N PRO A 626 11.79 28.66 -3.29
CA PRO A 626 12.42 28.11 -2.09
C PRO A 626 11.49 27.32 -1.14
N THR A 627 10.58 26.49 -1.65
CA THR A 627 9.74 25.60 -0.82
C THR A 627 10.57 24.71 0.10
N THR A 628 10.22 24.64 1.39
CA THR A 628 10.86 23.78 2.40
C THR A 628 9.83 23.15 3.33
N GLY A 629 9.98 21.86 3.65
CA GLY A 629 9.08 21.21 4.60
C GLY A 629 7.64 21.06 4.10
N LEU A 630 7.42 21.04 2.78
CA LEU A 630 6.08 20.77 2.23
C LEU A 630 5.74 19.30 2.47
N GLU A 631 4.56 19.05 3.04
CA GLU A 631 3.97 17.73 3.10
C GLU A 631 2.80 17.67 2.11
N ALA A 632 2.84 16.74 1.16
CA ALA A 632 1.72 16.46 0.27
C ALA A 632 1.32 14.98 0.40
N SER A 633 0.06 14.70 0.76
CA SER A 633 -0.39 13.33 1.01
C SER A 633 -1.84 13.06 0.63
N ASP A 634 -2.19 11.77 0.52
CA ASP A 634 -3.53 11.31 0.18
C ASP A 634 -4.01 11.85 -1.18
N LEU A 635 -3.08 12.00 -2.13
CA LEU A 635 -3.38 12.56 -3.44
C LEU A 635 -3.92 11.49 -4.39
N ARG A 636 -4.78 11.92 -5.32
CA ARG A 636 -5.15 11.14 -6.51
C ARG A 636 -4.82 11.95 -7.73
N ILE A 637 -3.76 11.61 -8.45
CA ILE A 637 -3.33 12.34 -9.65
C ILE A 637 -3.58 11.46 -10.86
N ARG A 638 -4.47 11.90 -11.76
CA ARG A 638 -4.93 11.14 -12.92
C ARG A 638 -4.66 11.91 -14.20
N ASN A 639 -4.21 11.22 -15.24
CA ASN A 639 -4.28 11.69 -16.63
C ASN A 639 -3.68 13.10 -16.82
N THR A 640 -2.51 13.36 -16.25
CA THR A 640 -1.73 14.61 -16.48
C THR A 640 -0.93 14.49 -17.77
N TYR A 641 -0.75 15.60 -18.50
CA TYR A 641 -0.08 15.57 -19.82
C TYR A 641 1.46 15.57 -19.76
N ALA A 642 2.00 15.84 -18.59
CA ALA A 642 3.39 15.67 -18.22
C ALA A 642 3.43 14.99 -16.84
N ASP A 643 4.31 15.44 -15.96
CA ASP A 643 4.56 14.84 -14.66
C ASP A 643 3.32 14.76 -13.76
N GLY A 644 3.29 13.74 -12.91
CA GLY A 644 2.37 13.72 -11.77
C GLY A 644 2.81 14.74 -10.72
N VAL A 645 4.04 14.61 -10.24
CA VAL A 645 4.71 15.55 -9.33
C VAL A 645 6.13 15.82 -9.80
N ASN A 646 6.54 17.08 -9.78
CA ASN A 646 7.91 17.52 -9.97
C ASN A 646 8.33 18.45 -8.83
N LEU A 647 9.33 18.02 -8.05
CA LEU A 647 10.04 18.86 -7.08
C LEU A 647 11.20 19.52 -7.81
N HIS A 648 11.09 20.81 -8.09
CA HIS A 648 11.94 21.53 -9.03
C HIS A 648 12.86 22.56 -8.35
N GLY A 649 14.15 22.45 -8.64
CA GLY A 649 15.17 23.40 -8.18
C GLY A 649 15.41 23.33 -6.67
N ALA A 650 15.41 24.49 -5.99
CA ALA A 650 15.81 24.61 -4.58
C ALA A 650 14.74 24.13 -3.56
N VAL A 651 13.99 23.06 -3.88
CA VAL A 651 13.01 22.43 -2.97
C VAL A 651 13.74 21.61 -1.90
N LYS A 652 13.29 21.71 -0.65
CA LYS A 652 13.93 21.05 0.49
C LYS A 652 12.96 20.35 1.42
N ASP A 653 13.41 19.29 2.07
CA ASP A 653 12.70 18.63 3.17
C ASP A 653 11.23 18.33 2.85
N THR A 654 10.93 18.04 1.58
CA THR A 654 9.56 17.92 1.06
C THR A 654 9.21 16.45 0.89
N VAL A 655 8.01 16.07 1.33
CA VAL A 655 7.55 14.67 1.29
C VAL A 655 6.26 14.57 0.51
N ILE A 656 6.26 13.70 -0.50
CA ILE A 656 5.03 13.25 -1.18
C ILE A 656 4.74 11.83 -0.74
N SER A 657 3.58 11.59 -0.13
CA SER A 657 3.27 10.29 0.46
C SER A 657 1.82 9.83 0.32
N ASN A 658 1.60 8.53 0.53
CA ASN A 658 0.29 7.89 0.56
C ASN A 658 -0.63 8.29 -0.60
N SER A 659 -0.07 8.41 -1.81
CA SER A 659 -0.79 8.96 -2.97
C SER A 659 -0.92 7.94 -4.09
N SER A 660 -2.01 8.01 -4.84
CA SER A 660 -2.23 7.25 -6.08
C SER A 660 -2.00 8.14 -7.29
N ILE A 661 -1.07 7.76 -8.15
CA ILE A 661 -0.72 8.49 -9.37
C ILE A 661 -0.88 7.54 -10.56
N ARG A 662 -1.71 7.91 -11.54
CA ARG A 662 -1.97 7.05 -12.71
C ARG A 662 -2.09 7.84 -14.01
N GLY A 663 -1.56 7.29 -15.11
CA GLY A 663 -1.79 7.84 -16.45
C GLY A 663 -1.04 9.15 -16.73
N THR A 664 0.13 9.35 -16.14
CA THR A 664 0.94 10.57 -16.36
C THR A 664 1.57 10.56 -17.76
N GLY A 665 1.79 11.75 -18.32
CA GLY A 665 2.37 11.95 -19.65
C GLY A 665 3.88 12.22 -19.64
N ASP A 666 4.51 12.08 -18.48
CA ASP A 666 5.95 12.10 -18.22
C ASP A 666 6.16 11.42 -16.84
N ASP A 667 7.30 11.66 -16.20
CA ASP A 667 7.65 11.14 -14.88
C ASP A 667 6.50 11.29 -13.87
N ALA A 668 6.01 10.18 -13.32
CA ALA A 668 4.93 10.25 -12.35
C ALA A 668 5.36 10.98 -11.07
N LEU A 669 6.62 10.78 -10.65
CA LEU A 669 7.23 11.45 -9.49
C LEU A 669 8.68 11.84 -9.82
N ALA A 670 8.99 13.12 -9.98
CA ALA A 670 10.32 13.62 -10.31
C ALA A 670 10.89 14.55 -9.24
N MET A 671 12.17 14.37 -8.91
CA MET A 671 12.99 15.37 -8.22
C MET A 671 14.00 15.89 -9.22
N TRP A 672 13.85 17.15 -9.64
CA TRP A 672 14.68 17.75 -10.66
C TRP A 672 15.50 18.92 -10.09
N SER A 673 16.79 18.67 -9.86
CA SER A 673 17.75 19.66 -9.34
C SER A 673 18.20 20.65 -10.41
N ASP A 674 17.26 21.34 -11.05
CA ASP A 674 17.53 22.31 -12.12
C ASP A 674 17.96 23.68 -11.56
N GLY A 675 19.18 24.12 -11.91
CA GLY A 675 19.79 25.38 -11.45
C GLY A 675 20.09 25.46 -9.94
N ALA A 676 19.48 24.60 -9.13
CA ALA A 676 19.72 24.43 -7.71
C ALA A 676 19.32 23.02 -7.26
N ALA A 677 19.97 22.52 -6.21
CA ALA A 677 19.73 21.17 -5.68
C ALA A 677 18.37 21.05 -4.98
N VAL A 678 17.62 20.01 -5.35
CA VAL A 678 16.58 19.43 -4.48
C VAL A 678 17.28 18.68 -3.36
N THR A 679 16.91 18.92 -2.12
CA THR A 679 17.60 18.30 -0.97
C THR A 679 16.66 17.68 0.06
N ASN A 680 17.07 16.56 0.66
CA ASN A 680 16.37 15.89 1.77
C ASN A 680 14.87 15.62 1.50
N SER A 681 14.50 15.46 0.24
CA SER A 681 13.09 15.27 -0.15
C SER A 681 12.82 13.80 -0.42
N ALA A 682 11.57 13.38 -0.25
CA ALA A 682 11.21 11.96 -0.30
C ALA A 682 9.87 11.70 -0.99
N PHE A 683 9.84 10.60 -1.75
CA PHE A 683 8.59 9.98 -2.23
C PHE A 683 8.34 8.70 -1.44
N ARG A 684 7.29 8.67 -0.61
CA ARG A 684 7.07 7.61 0.39
C ARG A 684 5.70 6.95 0.32
N GLY A 685 5.64 5.64 0.13
CA GLY A 685 4.38 4.90 0.27
C GLY A 685 3.34 5.30 -0.78
N ASN A 686 3.75 5.56 -2.02
CA ASN A 686 2.85 5.91 -3.11
C ASN A 686 2.56 4.70 -3.99
N THR A 687 1.39 4.68 -4.64
CA THR A 687 1.04 3.73 -5.71
C THR A 687 1.04 4.47 -7.04
N VAL A 688 1.99 4.13 -7.90
CA VAL A 688 2.15 4.67 -9.26
C VAL A 688 1.79 3.60 -10.28
N GLN A 689 0.94 3.95 -11.24
CA GLN A 689 0.52 3.05 -12.31
C GLN A 689 0.60 3.76 -13.65
N LEU A 690 1.06 3.06 -14.68
CA LEU A 690 0.85 3.48 -16.08
C LEU A 690 1.33 4.91 -16.41
N PRO A 691 2.56 5.33 -16.05
CA PRO A 691 3.15 6.48 -16.73
C PRO A 691 3.28 6.14 -18.22
N THR A 692 2.56 6.88 -19.05
CA THR A 692 2.46 6.64 -20.50
C THR A 692 3.74 7.04 -21.23
N LEU A 693 4.53 7.93 -20.64
CA LEU A 693 5.88 8.31 -21.05
C LEU A 693 6.73 8.47 -19.78
N ALA A 694 8.02 8.12 -19.88
CA ALA A 694 8.99 8.30 -18.81
C ALA A 694 8.64 7.56 -17.50
N ASN A 695 9.29 7.91 -16.39
CA ASN A 695 9.51 6.97 -15.29
C ASN A 695 8.37 6.95 -14.28
N GLY A 696 8.32 5.88 -13.48
CA GLY A 696 7.45 5.87 -12.30
C GLY A 696 7.94 6.84 -11.20
N ALA A 697 9.25 6.83 -10.93
CA ALA A 697 9.91 7.85 -10.14
C ALA A 697 11.30 8.18 -10.69
N ALA A 698 11.73 9.43 -10.55
CA ALA A 698 13.03 9.88 -11.02
C ALA A 698 13.71 10.85 -10.04
N VAL A 699 15.01 10.65 -9.84
CA VAL A 699 15.88 11.58 -9.10
C VAL A 699 16.98 12.07 -10.03
N TYR A 700 16.89 13.34 -10.43
CA TYR A 700 17.86 14.02 -11.26
C TYR A 700 18.74 14.93 -10.39
N GLY A 701 19.87 14.40 -9.92
CA GLY A 701 20.81 15.12 -9.06
C GLY A 701 20.33 15.37 -7.63
N GLY A 702 20.99 16.31 -6.95
CA GLY A 702 20.60 16.77 -5.61
C GLY A 702 21.33 16.08 -4.46
N SER A 703 20.77 16.14 -3.24
CA SER A 703 21.43 15.63 -2.04
C SER A 703 20.45 15.10 -1.00
N GLY A 704 20.67 13.89 -0.49
CA GLY A 704 19.86 13.33 0.60
C GLY A 704 18.45 12.94 0.22
N ASN A 705 18.17 12.79 -1.08
CA ASN A 705 16.83 12.50 -1.60
C ASN A 705 16.52 10.99 -1.56
N SER A 706 15.23 10.64 -1.43
CA SER A 706 14.84 9.24 -1.36
C SER A 706 13.52 8.86 -2.05
N VAL A 707 13.44 7.60 -2.46
CA VAL A 707 12.25 6.94 -3.03
C VAL A 707 12.01 5.66 -2.23
N GLU A 708 10.98 5.67 -1.37
CA GLU A 708 10.80 4.67 -0.32
C GLU A 708 9.40 4.04 -0.33
N ASN A 709 9.33 2.71 -0.25
CA ASN A 709 8.09 1.94 -0.05
C ASN A 709 6.98 2.22 -1.07
N ASN A 710 7.34 2.58 -2.30
CA ASN A 710 6.37 2.83 -3.37
C ASN A 710 6.07 1.55 -4.14
N LEU A 711 4.81 1.36 -4.52
CA LEU A 711 4.39 0.41 -5.55
C LEU A 711 4.37 1.15 -6.88
N ILE A 712 5.19 0.71 -7.84
CA ILE A 712 5.23 1.29 -9.18
C ILE A 712 4.97 0.17 -10.17
N SER A 713 4.00 0.38 -11.06
CA SER A 713 3.65 -0.63 -12.04
C SER A 713 3.33 -0.07 -13.42
N ASP A 714 3.54 -0.95 -14.38
CA ASP A 714 3.05 -0.81 -15.74
C ASP A 714 3.55 0.40 -16.54
N THR A 715 4.83 0.76 -16.42
CA THR A 715 5.46 1.81 -17.24
C THR A 715 5.41 1.49 -18.75
N VAL A 716 5.15 2.48 -19.63
CA VAL A 716 4.82 2.20 -21.04
C VAL A 716 5.99 2.40 -22.01
N VAL A 717 6.53 3.61 -22.16
CA VAL A 717 7.60 3.93 -23.14
C VAL A 717 8.62 4.89 -22.56
N ALA A 718 9.89 4.78 -22.98
CA ALA A 718 10.98 5.65 -22.52
C ALA A 718 11.14 5.73 -21.00
N ALA A 719 10.73 4.65 -20.32
CA ALA A 719 10.48 4.59 -18.90
C ALA A 719 11.25 3.47 -18.20
N ALA A 720 11.81 3.78 -17.03
CA ALA A 720 12.08 2.82 -15.97
C ALA A 720 10.99 2.88 -14.90
N GLY A 721 10.97 1.91 -13.99
CA GLY A 721 10.20 2.02 -12.74
C GLY A 721 10.76 3.15 -11.87
N ILE A 722 12.05 3.08 -11.54
CA ILE A 722 12.78 4.13 -10.82
C ILE A 722 14.07 4.49 -11.56
N THR A 723 14.29 5.78 -11.78
CA THR A 723 15.50 6.33 -12.40
C THR A 723 16.30 7.18 -11.40
N VAL A 724 17.61 6.98 -11.34
CA VAL A 724 18.56 7.87 -10.67
C VAL A 724 19.56 8.33 -11.71
N SER A 725 19.60 9.62 -12.03
CA SER A 725 20.28 10.08 -13.23
C SER A 725 20.97 11.43 -13.11
N THR A 726 22.05 11.60 -13.88
CA THR A 726 22.72 12.89 -14.12
C THR A 726 22.42 13.44 -15.51
N ARG A 727 21.40 12.93 -16.21
CA ARG A 727 20.96 13.45 -17.52
C ARG A 727 20.49 14.88 -17.44
N PHE A 728 19.89 15.27 -16.32
CA PHE A 728 19.36 16.60 -16.07
C PHE A 728 19.81 17.12 -14.71
N GLY A 729 19.75 18.44 -14.55
CA GLY A 729 20.04 19.12 -13.28
C GLY A 729 21.52 19.15 -12.87
N GLU A 730 21.74 19.66 -11.67
CA GLU A 730 23.02 19.67 -10.96
C GLU A 730 23.47 18.25 -10.59
N PRO A 731 24.78 17.97 -10.46
CA PRO A 731 25.26 16.65 -10.05
C PRO A 731 24.80 16.26 -8.63
N PHE A 732 24.86 14.97 -8.32
CA PHE A 732 24.64 14.49 -6.96
C PHE A 732 25.72 15.04 -6.00
N SER A 733 25.28 15.59 -4.87
CA SER A 733 26.15 16.12 -3.82
C SER A 733 25.96 15.45 -2.45
N GLY A 734 25.07 14.45 -2.38
CA GLY A 734 24.93 13.56 -1.23
C GLY A 734 24.25 12.25 -1.63
N THR A 735 24.00 11.40 -0.63
CA THR A 735 23.40 10.08 -0.84
C THR A 735 22.02 10.16 -1.48
N THR A 736 21.74 9.25 -2.42
CA THR A 736 20.38 8.97 -2.91
C THR A 736 19.96 7.57 -2.46
N THR A 737 18.79 7.46 -1.83
CA THR A 737 18.28 6.19 -1.27
C THR A 737 17.05 5.72 -2.03
N VAL A 738 17.06 4.48 -2.50
CA VAL A 738 15.91 3.81 -3.11
C VAL A 738 15.64 2.56 -2.28
N SER A 739 14.57 2.55 -1.48
CA SER A 739 14.37 1.52 -0.45
C SER A 739 12.95 0.96 -0.38
N GLY A 740 12.80 -0.36 -0.27
CA GLY A 740 11.51 -1.00 0.03
C GLY A 740 10.46 -0.91 -1.08
N ASN A 741 10.84 -0.50 -2.30
CA ASN A 741 9.89 -0.32 -3.40
C ASN A 741 9.54 -1.66 -4.06
N LEU A 742 8.32 -1.75 -4.58
CA LEU A 742 7.85 -2.85 -5.41
C LEU A 742 7.62 -2.35 -6.84
N LEU A 743 8.35 -2.92 -7.80
CA LEU A 743 8.34 -2.53 -9.21
C LEU A 743 7.77 -3.67 -10.04
N ARG A 744 6.50 -3.58 -10.45
CA ARG A 744 5.78 -4.65 -11.15
C ARG A 744 5.56 -4.30 -12.62
N ARG A 745 6.06 -5.13 -13.54
CA ARG A 745 5.93 -4.92 -14.99
C ARG A 745 6.45 -3.57 -15.46
N THR A 746 7.53 -3.10 -14.83
CA THR A 746 8.20 -1.84 -15.16
C THR A 746 9.41 -2.04 -16.08
N GLY A 747 9.98 -0.94 -16.57
CA GLY A 747 10.94 -0.94 -17.66
C GLY A 747 10.22 -0.92 -19.01
N SER A 748 10.87 -0.39 -20.04
CA SER A 748 10.26 -0.23 -21.36
C SER A 748 11.30 0.05 -22.44
N MET A 749 10.84 0.15 -23.69
CA MET A 749 11.70 0.53 -24.80
C MET A 749 11.78 2.05 -24.87
N GLU A 750 13.00 2.57 -24.95
CA GLU A 750 13.28 3.93 -25.36
C GLU A 750 13.42 3.95 -26.89
N VAL A 751 12.37 4.42 -27.55
CA VAL A 751 12.20 4.31 -29.00
C VAL A 751 13.07 5.29 -29.79
N ASN A 752 13.56 6.37 -29.17
CA ASN A 752 14.33 7.39 -29.89
C ASN A 752 15.76 6.94 -30.23
N TRP A 753 16.37 6.12 -29.38
CA TRP A 753 17.70 5.55 -29.61
C TRP A 753 17.78 4.04 -29.35
N ASN A 754 16.62 3.37 -29.33
CA ASN A 754 16.48 1.92 -29.26
C ASN A 754 17.19 1.28 -28.06
N ALA A 755 16.93 1.82 -26.86
CA ALA A 755 17.48 1.31 -25.61
C ALA A 755 16.42 0.56 -24.79
N LYS A 756 16.82 -0.59 -24.23
CA LYS A 756 15.99 -1.40 -23.33
C LYS A 756 16.21 -0.91 -21.90
N LEU A 757 15.24 -0.20 -21.33
CA LEU A 757 15.36 0.35 -19.98
C LEU A 757 14.93 -0.68 -18.93
N GLY A 758 15.67 -0.74 -17.82
CA GLY A 758 15.39 -1.65 -16.72
C GLY A 758 14.30 -1.17 -15.77
N ALA A 759 13.91 -2.01 -14.82
CA ALA A 759 12.96 -1.63 -13.75
C ALA A 759 13.57 -0.56 -12.82
N ILE A 760 14.85 -0.72 -12.45
CA ILE A 760 15.67 0.33 -11.85
C ILE A 760 16.74 0.74 -12.86
N TRP A 761 16.87 2.04 -13.10
CA TRP A 761 17.85 2.59 -14.03
C TRP A 761 18.75 3.62 -13.36
N LEU A 762 20.03 3.30 -13.22
CA LEU A 762 21.06 4.27 -12.88
C LEU A 762 21.63 4.80 -14.18
N TYR A 763 21.41 6.08 -14.48
CA TYR A 763 21.80 6.72 -15.73
C TYR A 763 22.79 7.87 -15.51
N ALA A 764 24.07 7.53 -15.46
CA ALA A 764 25.20 8.46 -15.43
C ALA A 764 25.49 8.97 -16.86
N ASP A 765 25.04 10.19 -17.18
CA ASP A 765 25.07 10.76 -18.53
C ASP A 765 25.97 12.00 -18.60
N ARG A 766 25.58 13.11 -17.97
CA ARG A 766 26.38 14.35 -18.01
C ARG A 766 27.53 14.32 -17.01
N TYR A 767 27.31 13.72 -15.84
CA TYR A 767 28.24 13.70 -14.73
C TYR A 767 28.43 12.29 -14.17
N ASP A 768 29.60 12.03 -13.61
CA ASP A 768 29.84 10.85 -12.78
C ASP A 768 28.92 10.90 -11.56
N ILE A 769 28.33 9.75 -11.22
CA ILE A 769 27.63 9.54 -9.96
C ILE A 769 28.68 9.09 -8.94
N THR A 770 29.29 10.06 -8.27
CA THR A 770 30.35 9.84 -7.28
C THR A 770 29.83 9.65 -5.86
N GLN A 771 28.61 10.14 -5.60
CA GLN A 771 27.96 10.02 -4.30
C GLN A 771 27.27 8.67 -4.15
N PRO A 772 27.04 8.21 -2.91
CA PRO A 772 26.44 6.91 -2.67
C PRO A 772 25.03 6.83 -3.29
N VAL A 773 24.78 5.79 -4.07
CA VAL A 773 23.43 5.36 -4.45
C VAL A 773 23.15 4.06 -3.70
N VAL A 774 22.14 4.09 -2.83
CA VAL A 774 21.82 2.99 -1.92
C VAL A 774 20.50 2.36 -2.35
N LEU A 775 20.53 1.10 -2.78
CA LEU A 775 19.38 0.29 -3.12
C LEU A 775 19.14 -0.75 -2.02
N ASN A 776 18.08 -0.60 -1.22
CA ASN A 776 17.78 -1.49 -0.11
C ASN A 776 16.41 -2.16 -0.24
N ASN A 777 16.33 -3.48 -0.13
CA ASN A 777 15.05 -4.22 -0.02
C ASN A 777 14.03 -3.90 -1.12
N ASN A 778 14.48 -3.59 -2.34
CA ASN A 778 13.57 -3.37 -3.47
C ASN A 778 13.19 -4.71 -4.09
N THR A 779 11.98 -4.80 -4.59
CA THR A 779 11.47 -5.97 -5.31
C THR A 779 11.10 -5.58 -6.74
N VAL A 780 11.58 -6.35 -7.71
CA VAL A 780 11.24 -6.24 -9.12
C VAL A 780 10.48 -7.50 -9.52
N GLU A 781 9.28 -7.32 -10.07
CA GLU A 781 8.41 -8.39 -10.56
C GLU A 781 8.14 -8.20 -12.05
N ASP A 782 8.50 -9.20 -12.85
CA ASP A 782 8.13 -9.31 -14.27
C ASP A 782 8.57 -8.09 -15.10
N SER A 783 9.81 -7.60 -14.91
CA SER A 783 10.37 -6.45 -15.64
C SER A 783 10.35 -6.67 -17.15
N THR A 784 10.01 -5.62 -17.92
CA THR A 784 9.95 -5.68 -19.40
C THR A 784 11.29 -6.05 -20.00
N TYR A 785 12.36 -5.48 -19.45
CA TYR A 785 13.72 -5.77 -19.88
C TYR A 785 14.55 -6.18 -18.68
N SER A 786 15.54 -5.39 -18.28
CA SER A 786 16.45 -5.75 -17.19
C SER A 786 15.87 -5.40 -15.83
N GLY A 787 16.28 -6.11 -14.76
CA GLY A 787 15.86 -5.74 -13.41
C GLY A 787 16.55 -4.46 -12.92
N LEU A 788 17.88 -4.47 -12.93
CA LEU A 788 18.72 -3.30 -12.67
C LEU A 788 19.57 -3.00 -13.90
N LEU A 789 19.48 -1.78 -14.43
CA LEU A 789 20.32 -1.27 -15.51
C LEU A 789 21.23 -0.15 -14.98
N ILE A 790 22.54 -0.27 -15.24
CA ILE A 790 23.53 0.76 -14.94
C ILE A 790 24.14 1.24 -16.26
N SER A 791 23.84 2.47 -16.67
CA SER A 791 24.40 3.12 -17.87
C SER A 791 24.62 4.61 -17.56
N TRP A 792 25.13 5.48 -18.42
CA TRP A 792 25.90 5.27 -19.65
C TRP A 792 27.28 5.91 -19.44
N GLU A 793 27.99 6.36 -20.48
CA GLU A 793 29.33 7.01 -20.59
C GLU A 793 30.12 7.50 -19.35
N LYS A 794 29.48 7.85 -18.25
CA LYS A 794 30.08 8.27 -16.99
C LYS A 794 30.20 7.12 -15.98
N GLN A 795 30.80 7.41 -14.83
CA GLN A 795 31.07 6.42 -13.80
C GLN A 795 29.96 6.40 -12.73
N VAL A 796 29.61 5.20 -12.26
CA VAL A 796 28.84 5.00 -11.02
C VAL A 796 29.77 4.44 -9.95
N SER A 797 30.22 5.29 -9.03
CA SER A 797 31.42 5.01 -8.22
C SER A 797 31.17 4.40 -6.84
N ASP A 798 29.95 4.53 -6.30
CA ASP A 798 29.57 4.01 -4.97
C ASP A 798 28.12 3.52 -5.00
N LEU A 799 27.88 2.43 -5.73
CA LEU A 799 26.60 1.73 -5.69
C LEU A 799 26.59 0.69 -4.56
N ARG A 800 25.57 0.73 -3.71
CA ARG A 800 25.39 -0.23 -2.63
C ARG A 800 24.02 -0.88 -2.77
N VAL A 801 24.00 -2.18 -3.01
CA VAL A 801 22.77 -2.96 -3.20
C VAL A 801 22.67 -4.01 -2.10
N ASP A 802 21.58 -3.96 -1.33
CA ASP A 802 21.29 -4.93 -0.29
C ASP A 802 19.80 -5.35 -0.34
N GLY A 803 19.53 -6.65 -0.39
CA GLY A 803 18.15 -7.15 -0.34
C GLY A 803 17.34 -6.95 -1.63
N LEU A 804 17.99 -6.72 -2.77
CA LEU A 804 17.29 -6.58 -4.06
C LEU A 804 16.75 -7.95 -4.53
N THR A 805 15.44 -8.08 -4.65
CA THR A 805 14.79 -9.27 -5.22
C THR A 805 14.34 -8.98 -6.65
N ILE A 806 14.80 -9.78 -7.61
CA ILE A 806 14.42 -9.68 -9.01
C ILE A 806 13.77 -11.00 -9.42
N ASN A 807 12.47 -10.96 -9.64
CA ASN A 807 11.68 -12.09 -10.08
C ASN A 807 11.13 -11.83 -11.48
N ARG A 808 11.57 -12.64 -12.45
CA ARG A 808 11.21 -12.59 -13.87
C ARG A 808 11.63 -11.29 -14.56
N THR A 809 12.44 -11.42 -15.60
CA THR A 809 12.84 -10.29 -16.44
C THR A 809 12.84 -10.70 -17.91
N GLY A 810 12.38 -9.80 -18.78
CA GLY A 810 12.41 -10.02 -20.24
C GLY A 810 13.82 -9.94 -20.84
N HIS A 811 14.80 -9.48 -20.07
CA HIS A 811 16.21 -9.41 -20.46
C HIS A 811 17.11 -9.98 -19.34
N HIS A 812 18.11 -9.23 -18.87
CA HIS A 812 19.00 -9.68 -17.80
C HIS A 812 18.43 -9.40 -16.41
N GLY A 813 18.97 -10.03 -15.37
CA GLY A 813 18.69 -9.62 -14.00
C GLY A 813 19.35 -8.27 -13.69
N ILE A 814 20.68 -8.23 -13.82
CA ILE A 814 21.51 -7.02 -13.69
C ILE A 814 22.27 -6.81 -14.99
N GLU A 815 22.22 -5.60 -15.54
CA GLU A 815 22.90 -5.19 -16.76
C GLU A 815 23.74 -3.92 -16.51
N THR A 816 24.99 -3.90 -16.98
CA THR A 816 25.88 -2.74 -16.84
C THR A 816 26.54 -2.35 -18.15
N ASN A 817 26.44 -1.07 -18.51
CA ASN A 817 27.05 -0.44 -19.68
C ASN A 817 27.86 0.83 -19.32
N ALA A 818 27.95 1.16 -18.02
CA ALA A 818 28.79 2.23 -17.48
C ALA A 818 30.00 1.66 -16.72
N GLY A 819 31.03 2.48 -16.50
CA GLY A 819 32.14 2.12 -15.63
C GLY A 819 31.83 2.37 -14.15
N GLY A 820 32.69 1.90 -13.26
CA GLY A 820 32.63 2.20 -11.83
C GLY A 820 32.64 0.95 -10.97
N ASN A 821 32.01 1.01 -9.80
CA ASN A 821 31.94 -0.14 -8.89
C ASN A 821 30.73 -0.10 -7.96
N GLY A 822 30.34 -1.28 -7.47
CA GLY A 822 29.31 -1.39 -6.44
C GLY A 822 29.35 -2.71 -5.68
N THR A 823 28.83 -2.69 -4.46
CA THR A 823 28.68 -3.86 -3.59
C THR A 823 27.26 -4.40 -3.65
N PHE A 824 27.13 -5.72 -3.71
CA PHE A 824 25.85 -6.41 -3.82
C PHE A 824 25.76 -7.48 -2.74
N SER A 825 24.76 -7.39 -1.86
CA SER A 825 24.47 -8.37 -0.82
C SER A 825 22.98 -8.73 -0.86
N ASN A 826 22.65 -9.93 -0.37
CA ASN A 826 21.27 -10.42 -0.26
C ASN A 826 20.43 -10.23 -1.53
N THR A 827 21.07 -10.22 -2.71
CA THR A 827 20.42 -9.95 -3.98
C THR A 827 20.03 -11.27 -4.64
N LYS A 828 18.74 -11.44 -4.90
CA LYS A 828 18.16 -12.67 -5.45
C LYS A 828 17.67 -12.43 -6.87
N ILE A 829 18.10 -13.25 -7.81
CA ILE A 829 17.63 -13.19 -9.21
C ILE A 829 17.00 -14.55 -9.57
N THR A 830 15.77 -14.51 -10.07
CA THR A 830 15.05 -15.71 -10.54
C THR A 830 14.33 -15.39 -11.84
N GLY A 831 14.43 -16.26 -12.84
CA GLY A 831 13.65 -16.14 -14.09
C GLY A 831 14.08 -15.03 -15.06
N ALA A 832 15.38 -14.73 -15.16
CA ALA A 832 15.87 -13.76 -16.15
C ALA A 832 16.05 -14.38 -17.54
N ALA A 833 15.36 -13.86 -18.56
CA ALA A 833 15.27 -14.48 -19.88
C ALA A 833 16.59 -14.50 -20.67
N ALA A 834 17.43 -13.47 -20.52
CA ALA A 834 18.73 -13.37 -21.21
C ALA A 834 19.92 -13.81 -20.33
N GLY A 835 19.67 -14.12 -19.05
CA GLY A 835 20.70 -14.50 -18.09
C GLY A 835 20.69 -13.59 -16.86
N ALA A 836 21.31 -14.03 -15.77
CA ALA A 836 21.20 -13.29 -14.53
C ALA A 836 22.05 -12.00 -14.52
N LEU A 837 23.21 -12.00 -15.19
CA LEU A 837 24.12 -10.86 -15.28
C LEU A 837 24.57 -10.61 -16.72
N ASP A 838 24.70 -9.34 -17.08
CA ASP A 838 25.48 -8.84 -18.21
C ASP A 838 26.36 -7.67 -17.72
N ILE A 839 27.63 -7.94 -17.48
CA ILE A 839 28.57 -6.97 -16.89
C ILE A 839 29.53 -6.47 -17.97
N ALA A 840 29.16 -5.37 -18.60
CA ALA A 840 29.98 -4.64 -19.57
C ALA A 840 30.33 -3.23 -19.06
N GLY A 841 30.96 -2.42 -19.92
CA GLY A 841 31.26 -1.00 -19.62
C GLY A 841 32.40 -0.74 -18.62
N GLY A 842 33.05 -1.81 -18.11
CA GLY A 842 34.13 -1.68 -17.12
C GLY A 842 33.64 -1.55 -15.67
N PHE A 843 32.37 -1.88 -15.40
CA PHE A 843 31.84 -1.90 -14.04
C PHE A 843 32.42 -3.06 -13.21
N THR A 844 32.91 -2.77 -12.01
CA THR A 844 33.36 -3.78 -11.05
C THR A 844 32.25 -4.12 -10.07
N LEU A 845 31.60 -5.27 -10.29
CA LEU A 845 30.63 -5.82 -9.35
C LEU A 845 31.35 -6.55 -8.21
N GLN A 846 31.21 -6.05 -6.99
CA GLN A 846 31.72 -6.69 -5.77
C GLN A 846 30.63 -7.52 -5.10
N ARG A 847 30.78 -8.84 -5.16
CA ARG A 847 29.81 -9.79 -4.61
C ARG A 847 30.00 -9.97 -3.10
N GLY A 848 29.08 -9.43 -2.33
CA GLY A 848 28.92 -9.66 -0.88
C GLY A 848 28.20 -10.98 -0.55
N SER A 849 27.77 -11.14 0.70
CA SER A 849 27.08 -12.34 1.19
C SER A 849 25.60 -12.38 0.83
N GLY A 850 24.99 -13.57 0.83
CA GLY A 850 23.53 -13.75 0.69
C GLY A 850 22.98 -13.66 -0.74
N ASN A 851 23.81 -13.40 -1.76
CA ASN A 851 23.38 -13.37 -3.15
C ASN A 851 23.02 -14.76 -3.68
N SER A 852 21.95 -14.87 -4.47
CA SER A 852 21.50 -16.14 -5.06
C SER A 852 20.92 -15.98 -6.46
N GLY A 853 21.09 -16.99 -7.30
CA GLY A 853 20.58 -17.01 -8.69
C GLY A 853 21.51 -16.40 -9.75
N TRP A 854 22.72 -16.04 -9.36
CA TRP A 854 23.80 -15.51 -10.21
C TRP A 854 25.13 -15.75 -9.51
#